data_AF-A0A416CF21-F1
#
_entry.id   AF-A0A416CF21-F1
#
_cell.length_a   1.000
_cell.length_b   1.000
_cell.length_c   1.000
_cell.angle_alpha   90.00
_cell.angle_beta   90.00
_cell.angle_gamma   90.00
#
_symmetry.space_group_name_H-M   'P 1'
#
loop_
_entity.id
_entity.type
_entity.pdbx_description
1 polymer ?
#
loop_
_entity_poly.entity_id
_entity_poly.type
_entity_poly.pdbx_seq_one_letter_code
_entity_poly.pdbx_strand_id
1 'polypeptide(L)'
;MRNTIKNIWHREREGSSLVTVIIGILFIAAIGTILLTIASRYLISVNVDHNASDNFYQTEGILEEVKTGLLEYAGDAGEEAYKDVVEHYTKTKDSMHKTFSEKYISLLASKLMGYSYAWDESKVGTEQNCDLSILKKLSKVPDAVTTQKGTNLAFVIDVDSDNQYSLTIKNMMIDYTDAADYRSTIRTDLCMKVPDYKFEGDSTLEEIKDYIVISDSSLAVANNDNNKGVTFRGNIYTGDKDAGIKVESQNAAYFYSPTIISRGSLDLLGGATVSLQGEKAAGNLWVQNIRLKSQGMDSESTLQTKLDLNENAYVANDLDIEANNSIVTLSGKYYGYSYNEQNTKTTSTARSDYSSAILVNGLNTTLKAKNLDKLILAGRTFVSRNDESGNARVSDIMMGESIAVKSNQIAYLLPDEYIIPEDGRDAQDTHNPVIRGEKITIDKTALLNSDIGKYLDSAEPYTANYSNSGGYVFYYLKFKDEKNANEYFRNYYQGSKEEDGETVSNKDQLDERAKPYVSTVDDTNMKFSSELFLVAGNVIQNYYAAGGSSMQSDNYFNNAGNPNEELLADGRKQGQDYVGYQLSLLASGATGGMRLPENANALVADRLIDFSKLTTVMTKKDEKNSGVIYATPGDYVVDGSMKKGIIIAGGDVEVQSDFEGLILAKGKVTTTRSNLNLKSNMVLVGKLLETAKSDDKLKELFYGYTGRGVQNATDFSSCISYENWEKNSY
;
A
#
# COMPACT_ATOMS: atom_id res chain seq x y z
N MET A 1 51.77 66.44 76.29
CA MET A 1 52.44 66.69 74.99
C MET A 1 51.35 66.80 73.93
N ARG A 2 51.34 67.93 73.23
CA ARG A 2 50.24 68.46 72.41
C ARG A 2 50.09 67.70 71.08
N ASN A 3 48.83 67.51 70.69
CA ASN A 3 48.25 67.63 69.35
C ASN A 3 49.14 67.24 68.15
N THR A 4 48.72 66.23 67.37
CA THR A 4 48.42 66.32 65.90
C THR A 4 48.12 64.91 65.35
N ILE A 5 47.00 64.27 65.74
CA ILE A 5 46.42 63.13 64.98
C ILE A 5 44.88 63.26 64.97
N LYS A 6 44.40 64.44 64.59
CA LYS A 6 42.99 64.70 64.24
C LYS A 6 43.01 65.81 63.21
N ASN A 7 42.99 65.46 61.92
CA ASN A 7 42.47 66.27 60.79
C ASN A 7 42.95 65.77 59.41
N ILE A 8 42.68 64.52 59.02
CA ILE A 8 42.67 64.12 57.59
C ILE A 8 41.50 63.16 57.29
N TRP A 9 40.34 63.32 57.95
CA TRP A 9 39.12 62.55 57.61
C TRP A 9 37.84 63.39 57.75
N HIS A 10 37.93 64.68 57.44
CA HIS A 10 36.74 65.51 57.19
C HIS A 10 36.98 66.36 55.95
N ARG A 11 36.66 65.80 54.78
CA ARG A 11 36.31 66.57 53.59
C ARG A 11 35.41 65.73 52.67
N GLU A 12 34.21 66.27 52.47
CA GLU A 12 33.28 66.07 51.34
C GLU A 12 32.77 64.65 51.04
N ARG A 13 31.65 64.28 51.65
CA ARG A 13 30.80 63.14 51.25
C ARG A 13 29.49 63.55 50.56
N GLU A 14 29.44 64.72 49.91
CA GLU A 14 28.28 65.09 49.07
C GLU A 14 28.53 64.87 47.56
N GLY A 15 29.78 64.84 47.10
CA GLY A 15 30.12 64.55 45.69
C GLY A 15 30.14 63.06 45.30
N SER A 16 30.50 62.17 46.23
CA SER A 16 30.60 60.72 45.98
C SER A 16 29.24 60.04 45.73
N SER A 17 28.17 60.51 46.39
CA SER A 17 26.80 60.03 46.17
C SER A 17 26.32 60.39 44.76
N LEU A 18 26.48 61.65 44.36
CA LEU A 18 26.10 62.13 43.03
C LEU A 18 26.85 61.39 41.92
N VAL A 19 28.16 61.21 42.06
CA VAL A 19 28.99 60.47 41.09
C VAL A 19 28.57 59.00 40.99
N THR A 20 28.25 58.34 42.11
CA THR A 20 27.79 56.94 42.11
C THR A 20 26.43 56.78 41.43
N VAL A 21 25.50 57.73 41.66
CA VAL A 21 24.20 57.76 40.99
C VAL A 21 24.35 58.01 39.49
N ILE A 22 25.22 58.93 39.08
CA ILE A 22 25.49 59.20 37.65
C ILE A 22 26.12 57.98 36.96
N ILE A 23 27.09 57.32 37.61
CA ILE A 23 27.69 56.08 37.10
C ILE A 23 26.62 54.96 37.00
N GLY A 24 25.74 54.84 38.00
CA GLY A 24 24.64 53.88 37.99
C GLY A 24 23.63 54.13 36.86
N ILE A 25 23.25 55.39 36.62
CA ILE A 25 22.37 55.79 35.50
C ILE A 25 23.06 55.54 34.16
N LEU A 26 24.35 55.84 34.03
CA LEU A 26 25.13 55.53 32.83
C LEU A 26 25.22 54.03 32.56
N PHE A 27 25.37 53.21 33.60
CA PHE A 27 25.39 51.74 33.47
C PHE A 27 24.03 51.19 33.04
N ILE A 28 22.93 51.67 33.62
CA ILE A 28 21.57 51.27 33.23
C ILE A 28 21.27 51.71 31.80
N ALA A 29 21.66 52.93 31.42
CA ALA A 29 21.53 53.42 30.06
C ALA A 29 22.35 52.57 29.06
N ALA A 30 23.57 52.17 29.43
CA ALA A 30 24.41 51.30 28.61
C ALA A 30 23.82 49.89 28.46
N ILE A 31 23.26 49.30 29.52
CA ILE A 31 22.57 48.01 29.44
C ILE A 31 21.31 48.13 28.57
N GLY A 32 20.54 49.20 28.75
CA GLY A 32 19.35 49.49 27.95
C GLY A 32 19.64 49.63 26.45
N THR A 33 20.72 50.32 26.08
CA THR A 33 21.12 50.44 24.67
C THR A 33 21.65 49.13 24.10
N ILE A 34 22.38 48.32 24.88
CA ILE A 34 22.81 46.98 24.46
C ILE A 34 21.60 46.08 24.20
N LEU A 35 20.64 46.03 25.12
CA LEU A 35 19.41 45.24 24.97
C LEU A 35 18.58 45.69 23.76
N LEU A 36 18.41 47.00 23.57
CA LEU A 36 17.70 47.56 22.42
C LEU A 36 18.41 47.23 21.10
N THR A 37 19.75 47.24 21.09
CA THR A 37 20.56 46.88 19.92
C THR A 37 20.41 45.39 19.59
N ILE A 38 20.42 44.51 20.59
CA ILE A 38 20.20 43.06 20.40
C ILE A 38 18.78 42.79 19.88
N ALA A 39 17.76 43.42 20.48
CA ALA A 39 16.37 43.27 20.07
C ALA A 39 16.12 43.78 18.63
N SER A 40 16.72 44.93 18.28
CA SER A 40 16.64 45.48 16.91
C SER A 40 17.34 44.57 15.91
N ARG A 41 18.54 44.05 16.21
CA ARG A 41 19.23 43.07 15.37
C ARG A 41 18.42 41.79 15.19
N TYR A 42 17.76 41.30 16.24
CA TYR A 42 16.89 40.13 16.15
C TYR A 42 15.67 40.39 15.26
N LEU A 43 14.96 41.52 15.42
CA LEU A 43 13.83 41.88 14.56
C LEU A 43 14.23 42.05 13.10
N ILE A 44 15.37 42.70 12.84
CA ILE A 44 15.92 42.83 11.49
C ILE A 44 16.25 41.45 10.93
N SER A 45 16.88 40.56 11.71
CA SER A 45 17.17 39.18 11.28
C SER A 45 15.90 38.42 10.92
N VAL A 46 14.89 38.41 11.79
CA VAL A 46 13.63 37.70 11.55
C VAL A 46 12.91 38.23 10.32
N ASN A 47 12.88 39.55 10.12
CA ASN A 47 12.27 40.15 8.94
C ASN A 47 13.05 39.84 7.65
N VAL A 48 14.38 39.82 7.72
CA VAL A 48 15.26 39.40 6.61
C VAL A 48 15.03 37.91 6.29
N ASP A 49 14.96 37.05 7.30
CA ASP A 49 14.76 35.61 7.14
C ASP A 49 13.38 35.28 6.55
N HIS A 50 12.34 35.98 6.98
CA HIS A 50 10.98 35.81 6.46
C HIS A 50 10.88 36.22 4.99
N ASN A 51 11.31 37.44 4.64
CA ASN A 51 11.23 37.92 3.25
C ASN A 51 12.15 37.13 2.32
N ALA A 52 13.34 36.70 2.77
CA ALA A 52 14.20 35.82 1.99
C ALA A 52 13.57 34.43 1.75
N SER A 53 12.80 33.91 2.72
CA SER A 53 12.07 32.66 2.55
C SER A 53 10.91 32.80 1.57
N ASP A 54 10.12 33.88 1.69
CA ASP A 54 9.00 34.16 0.80
C ASP A 54 9.45 34.39 -0.65
N ASN A 55 10.56 35.13 -0.84
CA ASN A 55 11.19 35.32 -2.14
C ASN A 55 11.61 33.97 -2.75
N PHE A 56 12.21 33.09 -1.96
CA PHE A 56 12.59 31.76 -2.42
C PHE A 56 11.39 30.91 -2.86
N TYR A 57 10.27 30.93 -2.13
CA TYR A 57 9.05 30.21 -2.55
C TYR A 57 8.48 30.74 -3.88
N GLN A 58 8.60 32.05 -4.13
CA GLN A 58 8.24 32.63 -5.43
C GLN A 58 9.18 32.15 -6.54
N THR A 59 10.49 32.06 -6.26
CA THR A 59 11.48 31.49 -7.18
C THR A 59 11.20 30.01 -7.49
N GLU A 60 10.81 29.20 -6.50
CA GLU A 60 10.34 27.82 -6.73
C GLU A 60 9.06 27.76 -7.56
N GLY A 61 8.12 28.69 -7.33
CA GLY A 61 6.91 28.82 -8.14
C GLY A 61 7.23 29.05 -9.62
N ILE A 62 8.20 29.93 -9.93
CA ILE A 62 8.68 30.18 -11.30
C ILE A 62 9.29 28.91 -11.92
N LEU A 63 10.07 28.13 -11.15
CA LEU A 63 10.62 26.85 -11.60
C LEU A 63 9.50 25.84 -11.93
N GLU A 64 8.46 25.76 -11.10
CA GLU A 64 7.34 24.85 -11.32
C GLU A 64 6.49 25.24 -12.54
N GLU A 65 6.38 26.55 -12.85
CA GLU A 65 5.78 27.01 -14.11
C GLU A 65 6.55 26.49 -15.32
N VAL A 66 7.89 26.62 -15.32
CA VAL A 66 8.76 26.11 -16.40
C VAL A 66 8.61 24.60 -16.54
N LYS A 67 8.63 23.86 -15.43
CA LYS A 67 8.42 22.40 -15.42
C LYS A 67 7.05 22.01 -15.99
N THR A 68 5.99 22.73 -15.62
CA THR A 68 4.64 22.47 -16.13
C THR A 68 4.56 22.67 -17.64
N GLY A 69 5.18 23.73 -18.17
CA GLY A 69 5.25 23.95 -19.62
C GLY A 69 6.08 22.90 -20.37
N LEU A 70 7.15 22.38 -19.76
CA LEU A 70 7.93 21.28 -20.32
C LEU A 70 7.14 19.96 -20.33
N LEU A 71 6.28 19.72 -19.33
CA LEU A 71 5.38 18.57 -19.31
C LEU A 71 4.37 18.61 -20.47
N GLU A 72 3.88 19.80 -20.85
CA GLU A 72 3.02 19.96 -22.03
C GLU A 72 3.77 19.59 -23.32
N TYR A 73 5.02 20.05 -23.48
CA TYR A 73 5.85 19.67 -24.63
C TYR A 73 6.16 18.17 -24.69
N ALA A 74 6.38 17.53 -23.54
CA ALA A 74 6.55 16.08 -23.45
C ALA A 74 5.26 15.34 -23.84
N GLY A 75 4.09 15.83 -23.41
CA GLY A 75 2.79 15.30 -23.80
C GLY A 75 2.60 15.31 -25.32
N ASP A 76 2.76 16.48 -25.95
CA ASP A 76 2.67 16.67 -27.40
C ASP A 76 3.61 15.73 -28.17
N ALA A 77 4.89 15.69 -27.75
CA ALA A 77 5.90 14.87 -28.39
C ALA A 77 5.60 13.37 -28.26
N GLY A 78 5.06 12.95 -27.10
CA GLY A 78 4.64 11.57 -26.85
C GLY A 78 3.48 11.15 -27.75
N GLU A 79 2.45 11.99 -27.88
CA GLU A 79 1.30 11.71 -28.75
C GLU A 79 1.71 11.58 -30.22
N GLU A 80 2.52 12.52 -30.72
CA GLU A 80 2.96 12.52 -32.11
C GLU A 80 3.89 11.33 -32.43
N ALA A 81 4.85 11.05 -31.54
CA ALA A 81 5.74 9.89 -31.69
C ALA A 81 4.95 8.57 -31.66
N TYR A 82 3.94 8.45 -30.78
CA TYR A 82 3.09 7.27 -30.70
C TYR A 82 2.32 7.04 -32.00
N LYS A 83 1.67 8.08 -32.51
CA LYS A 83 0.89 8.01 -33.74
C LYS A 83 1.76 7.60 -34.93
N ASP A 84 2.96 8.16 -35.05
CA ASP A 84 3.90 7.85 -36.14
C ASP A 84 4.36 6.38 -36.11
N VAL A 85 4.66 5.85 -34.93
CA VAL A 85 5.06 4.44 -34.75
C VAL A 85 3.93 3.48 -35.12
N VAL A 86 2.69 3.78 -34.73
CA VAL A 86 1.52 2.95 -35.06
C VAL A 86 1.19 3.00 -36.55
N GLU A 87 1.27 4.18 -37.19
CA GLU A 87 0.93 4.34 -38.63
C GLU A 87 1.95 3.67 -39.57
N HIS A 88 3.23 3.58 -39.16
CA HIS A 88 4.32 3.06 -40.00
C HIS A 88 4.84 1.65 -39.60
N TYR A 89 4.13 0.97 -38.68
CA TYR A 89 4.49 -0.32 -38.07
C TYR A 89 4.95 -1.43 -39.04
N THR A 90 4.39 -1.50 -40.26
CA THR A 90 4.71 -2.59 -41.21
C THR A 90 6.03 -2.42 -41.96
N LYS A 91 6.78 -1.34 -41.71
CA LYS A 91 7.94 -0.94 -42.54
C LYS A 91 9.28 -0.89 -41.79
N THR A 92 9.32 -0.98 -40.47
CA THR A 92 10.55 -0.83 -39.66
C THR A 92 11.18 -2.17 -39.28
N LYS A 93 12.53 -2.19 -39.17
CA LYS A 93 13.31 -3.37 -38.73
C LYS A 93 13.72 -3.31 -37.25
N ASP A 94 13.67 -2.14 -36.62
CA ASP A 94 14.03 -1.90 -35.22
C ASP A 94 12.85 -2.09 -34.27
N SER A 95 13.11 -2.17 -32.95
CA SER A 95 12.04 -2.27 -31.95
C SER A 95 11.21 -0.99 -31.90
N MET A 96 9.89 -1.11 -31.73
CA MET A 96 9.01 0.06 -31.66
C MET A 96 9.35 0.98 -30.49
N HIS A 97 9.82 0.43 -29.37
CA HIS A 97 10.27 1.22 -28.23
C HIS A 97 11.50 2.08 -28.58
N LYS A 98 12.45 1.55 -29.38
CA LYS A 98 13.58 2.34 -29.86
C LYS A 98 13.10 3.43 -30.83
N THR A 99 12.32 3.08 -31.85
CA THR A 99 11.81 4.08 -32.82
C THR A 99 10.97 5.16 -32.14
N PHE A 100 10.15 4.79 -31.15
CA PHE A 100 9.41 5.74 -30.32
C PHE A 100 10.35 6.66 -29.55
N SER A 101 11.32 6.10 -28.82
CA SER A 101 12.30 6.88 -28.04
C SER A 101 13.03 7.90 -28.90
N GLU A 102 13.55 7.48 -30.05
CA GLU A 102 14.28 8.35 -30.99
C GLU A 102 13.40 9.48 -31.51
N LYS A 103 12.14 9.17 -31.86
CA LYS A 103 11.17 10.15 -32.36
C LYS A 103 10.74 11.14 -31.27
N TYR A 104 10.41 10.62 -30.09
CA TYR A 104 10.03 11.42 -28.92
C TYR A 104 11.13 12.41 -28.53
N ILE A 105 12.37 11.93 -28.40
CA ILE A 105 13.53 12.78 -28.08
C ILE A 105 13.77 13.81 -29.20
N SER A 106 13.61 13.42 -30.47
CA SER A 106 13.78 14.35 -31.59
C SER A 106 12.74 15.48 -31.59
N LEU A 107 11.49 15.17 -31.26
CA LEU A 107 10.41 16.17 -31.16
C LEU A 107 10.63 17.12 -29.98
N LEU A 108 11.02 16.58 -28.82
CA LEU A 108 11.40 17.38 -27.66
C LEU A 108 12.60 18.30 -27.96
N ALA A 109 13.67 17.74 -28.53
CA ALA A 109 14.84 18.51 -28.94
C ALA A 109 14.46 19.62 -29.94
N SER A 110 13.57 19.32 -30.90
CA SER A 110 13.10 20.33 -31.86
C SER A 110 12.39 21.50 -31.18
N LYS A 111 11.56 21.24 -30.17
CA LYS A 111 10.87 22.28 -29.37
C LYS A 111 11.88 23.13 -28.60
N LEU A 112 12.89 22.53 -27.98
CA LEU A 112 13.91 23.23 -27.18
C LEU A 112 14.90 24.04 -28.02
N MET A 113 15.17 23.62 -29.26
CA MET A 113 16.06 24.31 -30.19
C MET A 113 15.36 25.40 -31.01
N GLY A 114 14.04 25.31 -31.16
CA GLY A 114 13.25 26.21 -32.00
C GLY A 114 13.30 25.90 -33.50
N TYR A 115 13.88 24.77 -33.90
CA TYR A 115 13.93 24.26 -35.27
C TYR A 115 13.96 22.73 -35.29
N SER A 116 13.74 22.12 -36.46
CA SER A 116 13.69 20.66 -36.57
C SER A 116 15.03 20.01 -36.22
N TYR A 117 15.00 19.09 -35.27
CA TYR A 117 16.09 18.20 -34.94
C TYR A 117 15.84 16.83 -35.57
N ALA A 118 16.86 16.28 -36.23
CA ALA A 118 16.82 14.91 -36.75
C ALA A 118 17.68 14.02 -35.85
N TRP A 119 17.19 12.81 -35.56
CA TRP A 119 17.90 11.85 -34.72
C TRP A 119 19.32 11.57 -35.24
N ASP A 120 20.30 11.67 -34.34
CA ASP A 120 21.72 11.40 -34.61
C ASP A 120 22.37 10.74 -33.39
N GLU A 121 22.55 9.41 -33.45
CA GLU A 121 23.09 8.61 -32.35
C GLU A 121 24.52 9.03 -31.96
N SER A 122 25.27 9.71 -32.84
CA SER A 122 26.60 10.24 -32.51
C SER A 122 26.58 11.43 -31.55
N LYS A 123 25.40 12.01 -31.30
CA LYS A 123 25.18 13.13 -30.38
C LYS A 123 24.82 12.71 -28.96
N VAL A 124 24.53 11.43 -28.74
CA VAL A 124 24.29 10.89 -27.40
C VAL A 124 25.52 11.13 -26.51
N GLY A 125 25.31 11.66 -25.31
CA GLY A 125 26.34 12.08 -24.37
C GLY A 125 27.05 13.39 -24.71
N THR A 126 26.59 14.15 -25.72
CA THR A 126 27.19 15.44 -26.10
C THR A 126 26.22 16.61 -25.94
N GLU A 127 26.70 17.71 -25.34
CA GLU A 127 25.89 18.92 -25.15
C GLU A 127 25.47 19.56 -26.48
N GLN A 128 24.18 19.81 -26.62
CA GLN A 128 23.56 20.52 -27.73
C GLN A 128 22.96 21.86 -27.24
N ASN A 129 23.00 22.89 -28.06
CA ASN A 129 22.47 24.21 -27.68
C ASN A 129 20.93 24.21 -27.59
N CYS A 130 20.39 24.85 -26.55
CA CYS A 130 18.97 25.19 -26.42
C CYS A 130 18.72 26.68 -26.70
N ASP A 131 17.51 27.03 -27.12
CA ASP A 131 17.05 28.42 -27.13
C ASP A 131 16.40 28.78 -25.79
N LEU A 132 17.09 29.60 -24.98
CA LEU A 132 16.57 30.12 -23.72
C LEU A 132 15.22 30.85 -23.88
N SER A 133 14.96 31.43 -25.04
CA SER A 133 13.69 32.12 -25.33
C SER A 133 12.48 31.18 -25.23
N ILE A 134 12.67 29.87 -25.41
CA ILE A 134 11.62 28.85 -25.27
C ILE A 134 11.23 28.70 -23.80
N LEU A 135 12.20 28.54 -22.90
CA LEU A 135 11.94 28.38 -21.47
C LEU A 135 11.37 29.66 -20.86
N LYS A 136 11.84 30.83 -21.33
CA LYS A 136 11.30 32.13 -20.94
C LYS A 136 9.79 32.27 -21.21
N LYS A 137 9.28 31.65 -22.27
CA LYS A 137 7.83 31.69 -22.60
C LYS A 137 6.98 30.82 -21.69
N LEU A 138 7.58 29.89 -20.95
CA LEU A 138 6.88 28.95 -20.07
C LEU A 138 6.57 29.54 -18.68
N SER A 139 7.16 30.68 -18.33
CA SER A 139 6.89 31.38 -17.07
C SER A 139 6.21 32.73 -17.28
N LYS A 140 5.41 33.14 -16.30
CA LYS A 140 4.84 34.49 -16.20
C LYS A 140 5.90 35.54 -15.85
N VAL A 141 7.10 35.13 -15.44
CA VAL A 141 8.24 36.02 -15.15
C VAL A 141 9.45 35.65 -16.04
N PRO A 142 9.41 35.95 -17.35
CA PRO A 142 10.41 35.49 -18.32
C PRO A 142 11.85 35.91 -18.01
N ASP A 143 12.03 37.09 -17.40
CA ASP A 143 13.35 37.63 -17.11
C ASP A 143 14.05 36.92 -15.95
N ALA A 144 13.30 36.23 -15.10
CA ALA A 144 13.86 35.40 -14.03
C ALA A 144 14.44 34.07 -14.56
N VAL A 145 13.99 33.60 -15.72
CA VAL A 145 14.48 32.37 -16.33
C VAL A 145 15.76 32.67 -17.12
N THR A 146 16.89 32.18 -16.62
CA THR A 146 18.23 32.50 -17.14
C THR A 146 19.13 31.26 -17.13
N THR A 147 20.42 31.46 -17.37
CA THR A 147 21.45 30.41 -17.34
C THR A 147 22.49 30.68 -16.28
N GLN A 148 23.17 29.62 -15.84
CA GLN A 148 24.34 29.76 -14.99
C GLN A 148 25.37 30.71 -15.64
N LYS A 149 25.94 31.60 -14.83
CA LYS A 149 26.86 32.63 -15.29
C LYS A 149 28.04 32.04 -16.07
N GLY A 150 28.27 32.57 -17.28
CA GLY A 150 29.37 32.14 -18.15
C GLY A 150 29.10 30.86 -18.95
N THR A 151 27.87 30.33 -18.88
CA THR A 151 27.44 29.14 -19.62
C THR A 151 26.22 29.46 -20.49
N ASN A 152 25.99 28.62 -21.50
CA ASN A 152 24.78 28.65 -22.32
C ASN A 152 23.83 27.53 -21.90
N LEU A 153 22.53 27.74 -22.14
CA LEU A 153 21.53 26.69 -21.97
C LEU A 153 21.83 25.57 -22.96
N ALA A 154 21.91 24.34 -22.46
CA ALA A 154 22.20 23.18 -23.29
C ALA A 154 21.27 22.02 -22.92
N PHE A 155 21.17 21.02 -23.77
CA PHE A 155 20.63 19.72 -23.41
C PHE A 155 21.62 18.61 -23.74
N VAL A 156 21.52 17.51 -23.02
CA VAL A 156 22.26 16.27 -23.30
C VAL A 156 21.23 15.15 -23.47
N ILE A 157 21.42 14.31 -24.49
CA ILE A 157 20.68 13.06 -24.62
C ILE A 157 21.55 11.98 -24.01
N ASP A 158 21.03 11.27 -23.01
CA ASP A 158 21.73 10.18 -22.34
C ASP A 158 20.99 8.86 -22.56
N VAL A 159 21.71 7.76 -22.33
CA VAL A 159 21.17 6.39 -22.35
C VAL A 159 21.70 5.64 -21.14
N ASP A 160 20.81 5.01 -20.38
CA ASP A 160 21.18 4.23 -19.19
C ASP A 160 21.59 2.78 -19.50
N SER A 161 21.94 2.01 -18.47
CA SER A 161 22.34 0.60 -18.60
C SER A 161 21.24 -0.32 -19.16
N ASP A 162 19.98 0.11 -19.08
CA ASP A 162 18.81 -0.61 -19.56
C ASP A 162 18.40 -0.15 -20.98
N ASN A 163 19.24 0.66 -21.63
CA ASN A 163 19.01 1.29 -22.94
C ASN A 163 17.81 2.25 -22.98
N GLN A 164 17.45 2.88 -21.86
CA GLN A 164 16.42 3.92 -21.83
C GLN A 164 17.04 5.28 -22.11
N TYR A 165 16.45 6.00 -23.07
CA TYR A 165 16.89 7.36 -23.41
C TYR A 165 16.29 8.40 -22.46
N SER A 166 17.03 9.48 -22.23
CA SER A 166 16.56 10.68 -21.54
C SER A 166 17.12 11.94 -22.18
N LEU A 167 16.44 13.07 -22.02
CA LEU A 167 16.94 14.40 -22.39
C LEU A 167 17.04 15.26 -21.14
N THR A 168 18.25 15.72 -20.82
CA THR A 168 18.51 16.56 -19.65
C THR A 168 18.88 17.97 -20.06
N ILE A 169 18.07 18.96 -19.66
CA ILE A 169 18.36 20.38 -19.82
C ILE A 169 19.38 20.78 -18.76
N LYS A 170 20.53 21.31 -19.20
CA LYS A 170 21.66 21.72 -18.38
C LYS A 170 21.78 23.24 -18.27
N ASN A 171 22.39 23.69 -17.18
CA ASN A 171 22.76 25.09 -16.92
C ASN A 171 21.57 26.06 -16.74
N MET A 172 20.37 25.54 -16.46
CA MET A 172 19.22 26.39 -16.17
C MET A 172 19.34 27.02 -14.78
N MET A 173 18.98 28.30 -14.68
CA MET A 173 18.92 29.03 -13.42
C MET A 173 17.66 29.88 -13.38
N ILE A 174 16.95 29.86 -12.25
CA ILE A 174 15.94 30.87 -11.93
C ILE A 174 16.61 31.91 -11.03
N ASP A 175 16.60 33.17 -11.45
CA ASP A 175 17.21 34.30 -10.75
C ASP A 175 16.17 35.39 -10.58
N TYR A 176 15.58 35.44 -9.38
CA TYR A 176 14.44 36.29 -9.11
C TYR A 176 14.73 37.25 -7.96
N THR A 177 14.53 38.54 -8.23
CA THR A 177 14.52 39.60 -7.23
C THR A 177 13.10 40.12 -7.06
N ASP A 178 12.58 40.11 -5.83
CA ASP A 178 11.25 40.63 -5.56
C ASP A 178 11.22 42.16 -5.40
N ALA A 179 10.04 42.71 -5.15
CA ALA A 179 9.83 44.15 -4.94
C ALA A 179 10.49 44.69 -3.66
N ALA A 180 10.88 43.81 -2.72
CA ALA A 180 11.56 44.15 -1.49
C ALA A 180 13.10 44.06 -1.60
N ASP A 181 13.63 43.87 -2.82
CA ASP A 181 15.05 43.77 -3.16
C ASP A 181 15.73 42.51 -2.59
N TYR A 182 14.95 41.48 -2.24
CA TYR A 182 15.49 40.16 -1.92
C TYR A 182 15.65 39.35 -3.19
N ARG A 183 16.84 38.79 -3.37
CA ARG A 183 17.22 37.98 -4.53
C ARG A 183 17.43 36.53 -4.11
N SER A 184 16.79 35.59 -4.80
CA SER A 184 17.00 34.15 -4.64
C SER A 184 17.30 33.52 -5.98
N THR A 185 18.25 32.59 -5.98
CA THR A 185 18.59 31.79 -7.16
C THR A 185 18.30 30.32 -6.94
N ILE A 186 17.83 29.64 -7.97
CA ILE A 186 17.73 28.18 -8.02
C ILE A 186 18.46 27.70 -9.26
N ARG A 187 19.45 26.83 -9.07
CA ARG A 187 20.14 26.12 -10.16
C ARG A 187 19.68 24.68 -10.14
N THR A 188 19.30 24.14 -11.29
CA THR A 188 18.93 22.73 -11.43
C THR A 188 19.02 22.30 -12.88
N ASP A 189 19.33 21.03 -13.08
CA ASP A 189 19.17 20.35 -14.36
C ASP A 189 17.79 19.66 -14.38
N LEU A 190 17.12 19.68 -15.52
CA LEU A 190 15.81 19.04 -15.70
C LEU A 190 15.95 17.83 -16.61
N CYS A 191 15.83 16.64 -16.04
CA CYS A 191 15.90 15.36 -16.75
C CYS A 191 14.50 14.91 -17.16
N MET A 192 14.30 14.67 -18.45
CA MET A 192 13.06 14.17 -19.04
C MET A 192 13.30 12.78 -19.61
N LYS A 193 12.77 11.76 -18.96
CA LYS A 193 12.83 10.37 -19.39
C LYS A 193 11.81 10.10 -20.50
N VAL A 194 12.11 9.14 -21.37
CA VAL A 194 11.13 8.64 -22.33
C VAL A 194 9.99 7.95 -21.58
N PRO A 195 8.72 8.32 -21.83
CA PRO A 195 7.58 7.61 -21.26
C PRO A 195 7.52 6.17 -21.77
N ASP A 196 7.29 5.22 -20.87
CA ASP A 196 7.14 3.82 -21.25
C ASP A 196 5.76 3.59 -21.91
N TYR A 197 5.70 3.86 -23.21
CA TYR A 197 4.57 3.47 -24.04
C TYR A 197 4.73 2.03 -24.49
N LYS A 198 3.72 1.22 -24.21
CA LYS A 198 3.68 -0.19 -24.61
C LYS A 198 3.30 -0.31 -26.09
N PHE A 199 4.29 -0.29 -26.97
CA PHE A 199 4.14 -0.70 -28.38
C PHE A 199 4.47 -2.19 -28.53
N GLU A 200 3.85 -2.88 -29.51
CA GLU A 200 3.68 -4.35 -29.51
C GLU A 200 4.84 -5.24 -29.04
N GLY A 201 4.46 -6.36 -28.43
CA GLY A 201 5.24 -7.05 -27.41
C GLY A 201 4.81 -6.61 -26.01
N ASP A 202 3.49 -6.44 -25.79
CA ASP A 202 2.92 -6.07 -24.48
C ASP A 202 3.70 -6.80 -23.41
N SER A 203 4.35 -6.05 -22.50
CA SER A 203 5.17 -6.66 -21.47
C SER A 203 4.36 -7.73 -20.72
N THR A 204 3.04 -7.55 -20.61
CA THR A 204 2.10 -8.56 -20.15
C THR A 204 2.04 -9.85 -21.00
N LEU A 205 2.07 -9.77 -22.34
CA LEU A 205 2.11 -10.94 -23.23
C LEU A 205 3.45 -11.69 -23.16
N GLU A 206 4.53 -11.01 -22.78
CA GLU A 206 5.79 -11.67 -22.44
C GLU A 206 5.67 -12.36 -21.07
N GLU A 207 5.08 -11.68 -20.07
CA GLU A 207 4.87 -12.23 -18.72
C GLU A 207 4.04 -13.52 -18.71
N ILE A 208 3.00 -13.65 -19.56
CA ILE A 208 2.11 -14.83 -19.53
C ILE A 208 2.84 -16.16 -19.75
N LYS A 209 4.07 -16.14 -20.29
CA LYS A 209 4.84 -17.36 -20.60
C LYS A 209 5.17 -18.17 -19.35
N ASP A 210 5.33 -17.52 -18.20
CA ASP A 210 5.65 -18.17 -16.93
C ASP A 210 4.42 -18.64 -16.14
N TYR A 211 3.21 -18.32 -16.63
CA TYR A 211 1.97 -18.64 -15.96
C TYR A 211 1.44 -20.02 -16.36
N ILE A 212 0.88 -20.73 -15.37
CA ILE A 212 0.10 -21.95 -15.62
C ILE A 212 -1.39 -21.62 -15.78
N VAL A 213 -1.88 -20.61 -15.06
CA VAL A 213 -3.28 -20.20 -15.06
C VAL A 213 -3.36 -18.67 -15.07
N ILE A 214 -4.18 -18.14 -15.98
CA ILE A 214 -4.67 -16.77 -16.01
C ILE A 214 -6.18 -16.82 -16.23
N SER A 215 -6.94 -16.37 -15.24
CA SER A 215 -8.41 -16.37 -15.26
C SER A 215 -8.98 -15.04 -14.82
N ASP A 216 -9.98 -14.53 -15.54
CA ASP A 216 -10.67 -13.28 -15.17
C ASP A 216 -11.69 -13.44 -14.05
N SER A 217 -12.04 -14.68 -13.65
CA SER A 217 -13.10 -14.93 -12.66
C SER A 217 -12.59 -15.49 -11.34
N SER A 218 -12.03 -16.70 -11.32
CA SER A 218 -11.49 -17.34 -10.11
C SER A 218 -10.79 -18.66 -10.42
N LEU A 219 -9.95 -19.10 -9.48
CA LEU A 219 -9.34 -20.43 -9.47
C LEU A 219 -9.91 -21.23 -8.30
N ALA A 220 -10.49 -22.40 -8.58
CA ALA A 220 -11.00 -23.28 -7.55
C ALA A 220 -10.39 -24.68 -7.53
N VAL A 221 -10.17 -25.19 -6.32
CA VAL A 221 -9.84 -26.58 -6.05
C VAL A 221 -11.04 -27.24 -5.38
N ALA A 222 -11.74 -28.05 -6.16
CA ALA A 222 -13.02 -28.66 -5.82
C ALA A 222 -13.04 -30.15 -6.24
N ASN A 223 -11.99 -30.87 -5.87
CA ASN A 223 -11.91 -32.31 -6.01
C ASN A 223 -12.62 -33.02 -4.84
N ASN A 224 -13.39 -34.07 -5.15
CA ASN A 224 -14.16 -34.81 -4.15
C ASN A 224 -13.35 -35.96 -3.52
N ASP A 225 -12.04 -35.80 -3.35
CA ASP A 225 -11.12 -36.91 -3.03
C ASP A 225 -10.15 -36.52 -1.89
N ASN A 226 -10.67 -36.56 -0.66
CA ASN A 226 -10.00 -36.61 0.65
C ASN A 226 -8.50 -36.19 0.66
N ASN A 227 -8.20 -34.90 0.48
CA ASN A 227 -6.84 -34.34 0.59
C ASN A 227 -5.74 -34.94 -0.33
N LYS A 228 -6.08 -35.61 -1.45
CA LYS A 228 -5.08 -36.02 -2.44
C LYS A 228 -4.50 -34.87 -3.28
N GLY A 229 -5.16 -33.71 -3.21
CA GLY A 229 -4.68 -32.39 -3.59
C GLY A 229 -4.33 -32.16 -5.07
N VAL A 230 -4.09 -30.90 -5.41
CA VAL A 230 -3.64 -30.45 -6.74
C VAL A 230 -2.35 -29.66 -6.59
N THR A 231 -1.36 -29.96 -7.44
CA THR A 231 -0.08 -29.27 -7.47
C THR A 231 -0.04 -28.28 -8.64
N PHE A 232 0.29 -27.03 -8.34
CA PHE A 232 0.54 -25.97 -9.32
C PHE A 232 2.03 -25.62 -9.29
N ARG A 233 2.66 -25.57 -10.47
CA ARG A 233 4.06 -25.17 -10.66
C ARG A 233 4.11 -24.09 -11.73
N GLY A 234 4.45 -22.86 -11.36
CA GLY A 234 4.39 -21.70 -12.25
C GLY A 234 3.53 -20.58 -11.71
N ASN A 235 3.59 -19.42 -12.37
CA ASN A 235 2.88 -18.24 -11.92
C ASN A 235 1.36 -18.39 -12.09
N ILE A 236 0.60 -17.71 -11.24
CA ILE A 236 -0.86 -17.74 -11.27
C ILE A 236 -1.38 -16.32 -11.25
N TYR A 237 -2.35 -16.06 -12.13
CA TYR A 237 -3.19 -14.89 -12.09
C TYR A 237 -4.65 -15.33 -12.05
N THR A 238 -5.43 -14.80 -11.12
CA THR A 238 -6.85 -15.12 -11.09
C THR A 238 -7.68 -14.03 -10.44
N GLY A 239 -8.98 -14.09 -10.69
CA GLY A 239 -9.96 -13.43 -9.85
C GLY A 239 -10.65 -12.27 -10.55
N ASP A 240 -11.84 -11.98 -10.06
CA ASP A 240 -12.57 -10.74 -10.23
C ASP A 240 -12.54 -9.96 -8.90
N LYS A 241 -13.21 -8.81 -8.81
CA LYS A 241 -13.39 -8.08 -7.55
C LYS A 241 -13.92 -9.05 -6.46
N ASP A 242 -13.21 -9.16 -5.35
CA ASP A 242 -13.48 -10.02 -4.18
C ASP A 242 -13.39 -11.56 -4.38
N ALA A 243 -13.55 -12.08 -5.59
CA ALA A 243 -13.41 -13.49 -5.94
C ALA A 243 -12.00 -13.81 -6.44
N GLY A 244 -11.27 -14.70 -5.76
CA GLY A 244 -9.88 -15.00 -6.09
C GLY A 244 -9.63 -16.49 -6.21
N ILE A 245 -8.94 -17.03 -5.22
CA ILE A 245 -8.64 -18.46 -5.12
C ILE A 245 -9.57 -19.07 -4.07
N LYS A 246 -10.22 -20.18 -4.40
CA LYS A 246 -11.08 -20.92 -3.46
C LYS A 246 -10.68 -22.38 -3.37
N VAL A 247 -10.38 -22.85 -2.16
CA VAL A 247 -10.15 -24.27 -1.88
C VAL A 247 -11.32 -24.79 -1.05
N GLU A 248 -12.10 -25.69 -1.64
CA GLU A 248 -13.28 -26.26 -1.00
C GLU A 248 -12.91 -27.10 0.23
N SER A 249 -13.90 -27.47 1.04
CA SER A 249 -13.68 -28.30 2.24
C SER A 249 -13.01 -29.63 1.87
N GLN A 250 -12.08 -30.09 2.71
CA GLN A 250 -11.39 -31.39 2.57
C GLN A 250 -10.62 -31.56 1.24
N ASN A 251 -10.25 -30.43 0.63
CA ASN A 251 -9.38 -30.35 -0.53
C ASN A 251 -7.98 -29.88 -0.14
N ALA A 252 -7.00 -30.25 -0.96
CA ALA A 252 -5.64 -29.75 -0.81
C ALA A 252 -5.13 -29.03 -2.07
N ALA A 253 -4.42 -27.91 -1.89
CA ALA A 253 -3.77 -27.17 -2.97
C ALA A 253 -2.32 -26.89 -2.60
N TYR A 254 -1.40 -27.25 -3.49
CA TYR A 254 0.03 -27.07 -3.32
C TYR A 254 0.57 -26.17 -4.41
N PHE A 255 0.96 -24.95 -4.04
CA PHE A 255 1.50 -23.96 -4.95
C PHE A 255 3.02 -23.93 -4.83
N TYR A 256 3.70 -24.21 -5.94
CA TYR A 256 5.13 -24.04 -6.16
C TYR A 256 5.31 -22.91 -7.17
N SER A 257 4.98 -21.69 -6.76
CA SER A 257 4.75 -20.56 -7.65
C SER A 257 5.66 -19.40 -7.25
N PRO A 258 6.51 -18.90 -8.16
CA PRO A 258 7.28 -17.68 -7.90
C PRO A 258 6.39 -16.47 -7.61
N THR A 259 5.28 -16.33 -8.34
CA THR A 259 4.31 -15.25 -8.17
C THR A 259 2.88 -15.76 -8.27
N ILE A 260 2.04 -15.38 -7.31
CA ILE A 260 0.59 -15.60 -7.31
C ILE A 260 -0.09 -14.24 -7.16
N ILE A 261 -0.95 -13.89 -8.11
CA ILE A 261 -1.75 -12.67 -8.12
C ILE A 261 -3.21 -13.08 -8.14
N SER A 262 -3.94 -12.71 -7.10
CA SER A 262 -5.38 -12.89 -7.03
C SER A 262 -6.03 -11.51 -6.96
N ARG A 263 -6.98 -11.13 -7.83
CA ARG A 263 -7.71 -9.86 -7.69
C ARG A 263 -8.51 -9.80 -6.38
N GLY A 264 -9.09 -10.94 -6.01
CA GLY A 264 -9.88 -11.12 -4.81
C GLY A 264 -9.13 -11.85 -3.69
N SER A 265 -9.89 -12.59 -2.89
CA SER A 265 -9.38 -13.26 -1.68
C SER A 265 -8.85 -14.67 -1.94
N LEU A 266 -7.93 -15.13 -1.09
CA LEU A 266 -7.60 -16.55 -0.92
C LEU A 266 -8.52 -17.14 0.17
N ASP A 267 -9.49 -17.95 -0.25
CA ASP A 267 -10.48 -18.57 0.61
C ASP A 267 -10.23 -20.06 0.80
N LEU A 268 -10.06 -20.47 2.05
CA LEU A 268 -10.00 -21.87 2.47
C LEU A 268 -11.27 -22.19 3.26
N LEU A 269 -12.05 -23.17 2.81
CA LEU A 269 -13.18 -23.64 3.62
C LEU A 269 -12.71 -24.66 4.68
N GLY A 270 -13.47 -24.78 5.78
CA GLY A 270 -13.20 -25.72 6.87
C GLY A 270 -12.73 -27.10 6.38
N GLY A 271 -11.55 -27.54 6.82
CA GLY A 271 -10.93 -28.81 6.43
C GLY A 271 -10.00 -28.74 5.20
N ALA A 272 -9.88 -27.59 4.55
CA ALA A 272 -8.95 -27.40 3.43
C ALA A 272 -7.49 -27.36 3.89
N THR A 273 -6.58 -27.80 3.02
CA THR A 273 -5.13 -27.65 3.21
C THR A 273 -4.52 -26.88 2.05
N VAL A 274 -3.86 -25.76 2.34
CA VAL A 274 -3.11 -24.99 1.34
C VAL A 274 -1.68 -24.82 1.79
N SER A 275 -0.75 -25.09 0.89
CA SER A 275 0.66 -24.75 1.06
C SER A 275 1.10 -23.91 -0.11
N LEU A 276 1.70 -22.76 0.18
CA LEU A 276 2.26 -21.86 -0.82
C LEU A 276 3.74 -21.70 -0.56
N GLN A 277 4.54 -21.88 -1.61
CA GLN A 277 5.98 -21.70 -1.59
C GLN A 277 6.48 -21.35 -2.98
N GLY A 278 7.58 -20.62 -3.06
CA GLY A 278 8.25 -20.44 -4.34
C GLY A 278 9.02 -21.69 -4.78
N GLU A 279 9.47 -21.70 -6.03
CA GLU A 279 10.11 -22.87 -6.63
C GLU A 279 11.54 -23.10 -6.10
N LYS A 280 12.32 -22.01 -5.94
CA LYS A 280 13.73 -22.05 -5.51
C LYS A 280 14.03 -21.21 -4.27
N ALA A 281 13.19 -20.20 -4.01
CA ALA A 281 13.26 -19.29 -2.87
C ALA A 281 11.80 -18.93 -2.48
N ALA A 282 11.62 -18.07 -1.47
CA ALA A 282 10.30 -17.53 -1.16
C ALA A 282 9.69 -16.86 -2.41
N GLY A 283 8.44 -17.23 -2.74
CA GLY A 283 7.64 -16.58 -3.79
C GLY A 283 7.01 -15.28 -3.31
N ASN A 284 6.11 -14.72 -4.11
CA ASN A 284 5.30 -13.56 -3.76
C ASN A 284 3.81 -13.84 -3.98
N LEU A 285 3.01 -13.64 -2.94
CA LEU A 285 1.56 -13.71 -2.96
C LEU A 285 0.96 -12.31 -2.85
N TRP A 286 0.13 -11.95 -3.81
CA TRP A 286 -0.61 -10.70 -3.84
C TRP A 286 -2.11 -10.99 -3.81
N VAL A 287 -2.78 -10.58 -2.73
CA VAL A 287 -4.18 -10.92 -2.45
C VAL A 287 -4.89 -9.78 -1.74
N GLN A 288 -6.23 -9.74 -1.89
CA GLN A 288 -7.04 -8.78 -1.14
C GLN A 288 -7.19 -9.19 0.32
N ASN A 289 -7.69 -10.41 0.56
CA ASN A 289 -7.81 -11.01 1.89
C ASN A 289 -7.28 -12.43 1.86
N ILE A 290 -6.94 -12.96 3.03
CA ILE A 290 -6.77 -14.39 3.26
C ILE A 290 -7.82 -14.82 4.28
N ARG A 291 -8.65 -15.80 3.95
CA ARG A 291 -9.79 -16.18 4.80
C ARG A 291 -9.87 -17.68 4.98
N LEU A 292 -9.74 -18.14 6.22
CA LEU A 292 -10.07 -19.51 6.61
C LEU A 292 -11.51 -19.50 7.12
N LYS A 293 -12.46 -19.81 6.24
CA LYS A 293 -13.90 -19.67 6.50
C LYS A 293 -14.47 -20.90 7.19
N SER A 294 -15.33 -20.66 8.17
CA SER A 294 -16.17 -21.71 8.76
C SER A 294 -17.18 -22.27 7.74
N GLN A 295 -17.51 -23.58 7.79
CA GLN A 295 -18.60 -24.13 6.98
C GLN A 295 -19.91 -24.09 7.78
N GLY A 296 -20.69 -23.01 7.63
CA GLY A 296 -21.94 -22.87 8.41
C GLY A 296 -21.68 -22.82 9.92
N MET A 297 -22.71 -22.96 10.76
CA MET A 297 -22.59 -22.96 12.23
C MET A 297 -21.82 -24.20 12.73
N ASP A 298 -20.51 -24.17 12.52
CA ASP A 298 -19.57 -25.28 12.65
C ASP A 298 -18.96 -25.35 14.06
N SER A 299 -19.75 -25.12 15.10
CA SER A 299 -19.29 -25.14 16.49
C SER A 299 -18.67 -26.48 16.92
N GLU A 300 -18.83 -27.55 16.13
CA GLU A 300 -18.33 -28.90 16.42
C GLU A 300 -17.45 -29.54 15.33
N SER A 301 -17.09 -28.82 14.25
CA SER A 301 -16.27 -29.42 13.18
C SER A 301 -14.88 -29.81 13.70
N THR A 302 -14.55 -31.10 13.65
CA THR A 302 -13.22 -31.63 14.01
C THR A 302 -12.21 -31.55 12.86
N LEU A 303 -12.61 -30.99 11.71
CA LEU A 303 -11.76 -30.91 10.54
C LEU A 303 -10.66 -29.86 10.75
N GLN A 304 -9.42 -30.25 10.50
CA GLN A 304 -8.30 -29.32 10.56
C GLN A 304 -8.21 -28.52 9.27
N THR A 305 -8.23 -27.19 9.38
CA THR A 305 -7.95 -26.29 8.25
C THR A 305 -6.50 -25.87 8.33
N LYS A 306 -5.73 -26.00 7.25
CA LYS A 306 -4.30 -25.72 7.27
C LYS A 306 -3.91 -24.74 6.18
N LEU A 307 -3.17 -23.70 6.56
CA LEU A 307 -2.54 -22.75 5.66
C LEU A 307 -1.05 -22.66 6.00
N ASP A 308 -0.19 -23.09 5.09
CA ASP A 308 1.26 -22.89 5.17
C ASP A 308 1.69 -21.82 4.15
N LEU A 309 1.94 -20.59 4.62
CA LEU A 309 2.47 -19.48 3.84
C LEU A 309 4.00 -19.46 3.94
N ASN A 310 4.68 -20.18 3.04
CA ASN A 310 6.13 -20.25 2.95
C ASN A 310 6.70 -19.33 1.85
N GLU A 311 6.19 -18.10 1.79
CA GLU A 311 6.52 -17.10 0.78
C GLU A 311 6.28 -15.68 1.32
N ASN A 312 6.62 -14.64 0.55
CA ASN A 312 6.27 -13.27 0.92
C ASN A 312 4.79 -13.02 0.59
N ALA A 313 4.00 -12.62 1.57
CA ALA A 313 2.59 -12.29 1.40
C ALA A 313 2.35 -10.78 1.49
N TYR A 314 1.65 -10.23 0.50
CA TYR A 314 1.24 -8.84 0.41
C TYR A 314 -0.29 -8.80 0.42
N VAL A 315 -0.86 -8.35 1.53
CA VAL A 315 -2.30 -8.47 1.81
C VAL A 315 -2.92 -7.09 1.92
N ALA A 316 -3.88 -6.80 1.03
CA ALA A 316 -4.51 -5.48 0.99
C ALA A 316 -5.44 -5.22 2.18
N ASN A 317 -5.96 -6.27 2.80
CA ASN A 317 -6.89 -6.21 3.91
C ASN A 317 -6.51 -7.28 4.94
N ASP A 318 -7.46 -8.11 5.39
CA ASP A 318 -7.23 -8.99 6.55
C ASP A 318 -6.75 -10.41 6.21
N LEU A 319 -6.05 -11.01 7.19
CA LEU A 319 -6.08 -12.45 7.41
C LEU A 319 -7.15 -12.76 8.47
N ASP A 320 -8.26 -13.38 8.03
CA ASP A 320 -9.37 -13.78 8.90
C ASP A 320 -9.41 -15.29 9.10
N ILE A 321 -9.27 -15.74 10.35
CA ILE A 321 -9.29 -17.15 10.73
C ILE A 321 -10.61 -17.42 11.46
N GLU A 322 -11.65 -17.76 10.72
CA GLU A 322 -12.98 -18.09 11.26
C GLU A 322 -13.15 -19.59 11.51
N ALA A 323 -12.50 -20.45 10.72
CA ALA A 323 -12.60 -21.88 10.82
C ALA A 323 -12.00 -22.39 12.15
N ASN A 324 -12.71 -23.31 12.80
CA ASN A 324 -12.19 -24.00 13.98
C ASN A 324 -11.06 -24.96 13.61
N ASN A 325 -10.23 -25.32 14.60
CA ASN A 325 -9.11 -26.26 14.43
C ASN A 325 -8.13 -25.83 13.32
N SER A 326 -7.89 -24.53 13.21
CA SER A 326 -7.05 -23.95 12.17
C SER A 326 -5.57 -23.95 12.54
N ILE A 327 -4.71 -24.30 11.60
CA ILE A 327 -3.26 -24.13 11.71
C ILE A 327 -2.80 -23.21 10.59
N VAL A 328 -2.28 -22.05 10.95
CA VAL A 328 -1.70 -21.08 10.04
C VAL A 328 -0.21 -20.94 10.33
N THR A 329 0.62 -21.16 9.33
CA THR A 329 2.07 -20.94 9.40
C THR A 329 2.43 -19.76 8.52
N LEU A 330 3.01 -18.71 9.12
CA LEU A 330 3.56 -17.55 8.43
C LEU A 330 5.10 -17.68 8.41
N SER A 331 5.68 -17.64 7.23
CA SER A 331 7.12 -17.57 7.01
C SER A 331 7.46 -16.44 6.03
N GLY A 332 8.75 -16.12 5.84
CA GLY A 332 9.17 -15.06 4.93
C GLY A 332 8.68 -13.68 5.41
N LYS A 333 8.16 -12.85 4.52
CA LYS A 333 7.60 -11.53 4.89
C LYS A 333 6.08 -11.56 4.83
N TYR A 334 5.40 -11.12 5.88
CA TYR A 334 3.97 -10.83 5.84
C TYR A 334 3.76 -9.32 5.89
N TYR A 335 3.19 -8.76 4.82
CA TYR A 335 3.00 -7.33 4.62
C TYR A 335 1.50 -7.01 4.44
N GLY A 336 0.82 -6.75 5.54
CA GLY A 336 -0.49 -6.10 5.56
C GLY A 336 -0.33 -4.59 5.47
N TYR A 337 -0.47 -4.02 4.29
CA TYR A 337 0.02 -2.67 3.98
C TYR A 337 -1.03 -1.56 4.10
N SER A 338 -2.30 -1.86 4.37
CA SER A 338 -3.36 -0.85 4.41
C SER A 338 -3.59 -0.30 5.81
N TYR A 339 -3.32 0.99 5.97
CA TYR A 339 -3.66 1.81 7.14
C TYR A 339 -5.05 2.43 7.00
N ASN A 340 -5.33 2.97 5.82
CA ASN A 340 -6.64 3.45 5.38
C ASN A 340 -6.73 3.34 3.84
N GLU A 341 -7.77 3.91 3.23
CA GLU A 341 -8.03 3.77 1.80
C GLU A 341 -6.85 4.17 0.90
N GLN A 342 -6.07 5.18 1.31
CA GLN A 342 -5.00 5.78 0.49
C GLN A 342 -3.62 5.78 1.16
N ASN A 343 -3.51 5.18 2.35
CA ASN A 343 -2.35 5.29 3.23
C ASN A 343 -1.88 6.75 3.37
N THR A 344 -2.79 7.60 3.85
CA THR A 344 -2.51 9.01 4.14
C THR A 344 -2.68 9.29 5.63
N LYS A 345 -2.03 10.35 6.11
CA LYS A 345 -2.18 10.84 7.48
C LYS A 345 -3.57 11.42 7.77
N THR A 346 -4.30 11.84 6.73
CA THR A 346 -5.62 12.45 6.88
C THR A 346 -6.61 11.45 7.48
N THR A 347 -7.27 11.88 8.56
CA THR A 347 -8.31 11.15 9.29
C THR A 347 -9.58 11.05 8.44
N SER A 348 -9.54 10.29 7.35
CA SER A 348 -10.77 9.63 6.91
C SER A 348 -11.19 8.68 8.04
N THR A 349 -12.49 8.62 8.33
CA THR A 349 -13.03 7.66 9.31
C THR A 349 -12.43 6.30 9.01
N ALA A 350 -11.72 5.70 9.96
CA ALA A 350 -11.11 4.40 9.72
C ALA A 350 -12.19 3.38 9.34
N ARG A 351 -11.90 2.59 8.31
CA ARG A 351 -12.81 1.58 7.77
C ARG A 351 -12.10 0.23 7.77
N SER A 352 -12.85 -0.79 8.19
CA SER A 352 -12.42 -2.19 8.16
C SER A 352 -12.04 -2.66 6.76
N ASP A 353 -12.72 -2.17 5.71
CA ASP A 353 -12.41 -2.51 4.30
C ASP A 353 -10.99 -2.13 3.86
N TYR A 354 -10.33 -1.24 4.60
CA TYR A 354 -9.02 -0.67 4.25
C TYR A 354 -8.03 -0.75 5.41
N SER A 355 -8.15 -1.79 6.24
CA SER A 355 -7.28 -2.00 7.38
C SER A 355 -6.70 -3.40 7.33
N SER A 356 -5.39 -3.51 7.13
CA SER A 356 -4.73 -4.81 7.10
C SER A 356 -4.36 -5.29 8.50
N ALA A 357 -5.12 -6.25 9.02
CA ALA A 357 -4.90 -6.86 10.32
C ALA A 357 -5.00 -8.40 10.28
N ILE A 358 -4.84 -9.03 11.44
CA ILE A 358 -5.04 -10.48 11.62
C ILE A 358 -6.11 -10.72 12.68
N LEU A 359 -7.13 -11.50 12.32
CA LEU A 359 -8.28 -11.83 13.16
C LEU A 359 -8.30 -13.32 13.46
N VAL A 360 -8.39 -13.68 14.74
CA VAL A 360 -8.55 -15.07 15.21
C VAL A 360 -9.94 -15.23 15.82
N ASN A 361 -10.86 -15.75 15.01
CA ASN A 361 -12.27 -15.97 15.36
C ASN A 361 -12.60 -17.44 15.64
N GLY A 362 -11.89 -18.37 14.99
CA GLY A 362 -12.06 -19.80 15.12
C GLY A 362 -11.49 -20.37 16.41
N LEU A 363 -12.16 -21.36 16.96
CA LEU A 363 -11.73 -22.12 18.14
C LEU A 363 -10.52 -23.00 17.83
N ASN A 364 -9.67 -23.23 18.84
CA ASN A 364 -8.48 -24.08 18.75
C ASN A 364 -7.58 -23.73 17.54
N THR A 365 -7.27 -22.45 17.37
CA THR A 365 -6.40 -21.92 16.33
C THR A 365 -4.95 -21.93 16.79
N THR A 366 -4.05 -22.32 15.88
CA THR A 366 -2.60 -22.22 16.02
C THR A 366 -2.06 -21.28 14.94
N LEU A 367 -1.37 -20.21 15.33
CA LEU A 367 -0.71 -19.26 14.42
C LEU A 367 0.80 -19.30 14.68
N LYS A 368 1.55 -19.88 13.74
CA LYS A 368 3.00 -20.09 13.83
C LYS A 368 3.71 -19.00 13.03
N ALA A 369 4.74 -18.39 13.61
CA ALA A 369 5.55 -17.34 12.97
C ALA A 369 7.06 -17.55 13.15
N LYS A 370 7.50 -18.80 13.37
CA LYS A 370 8.90 -19.11 13.71
C LYS A 370 9.89 -18.73 12.61
N ASN A 371 9.49 -18.87 11.34
CA ASN A 371 10.33 -18.58 10.17
C ASN A 371 9.92 -17.26 9.49
N LEU A 372 9.28 -16.37 10.25
CA LEU A 372 8.88 -15.06 9.75
C LEU A 372 10.07 -14.10 9.85
N ASP A 373 10.49 -13.57 8.70
CA ASP A 373 11.56 -12.59 8.58
C ASP A 373 11.05 -11.17 8.90
N LYS A 374 9.78 -10.87 8.62
CA LYS A 374 9.19 -9.55 8.89
C LYS A 374 7.67 -9.62 8.99
N LEU A 375 7.10 -8.89 9.95
CA LEU A 375 5.67 -8.66 10.03
C LEU A 375 5.39 -7.16 9.97
N ILE A 376 4.63 -6.74 8.96
CA ILE A 376 4.10 -5.38 8.86
C ILE A 376 2.59 -5.47 8.84
N LEU A 377 1.93 -4.80 9.79
CA LEU A 377 0.47 -4.67 9.85
C LEU A 377 0.16 -3.19 10.04
N ALA A 378 -0.14 -2.52 8.92
CA ALA A 378 -0.51 -1.12 8.92
C ALA A 378 -1.93 -0.88 9.44
N GLY A 379 -2.76 -1.91 9.52
CA GLY A 379 -4.16 -1.81 9.95
C GLY A 379 -4.41 -2.22 11.38
N ARG A 380 -5.70 -2.15 11.74
CA ARG A 380 -6.26 -2.55 13.02
C ARG A 380 -7.45 -3.46 12.80
N THR A 381 -7.75 -4.24 13.82
CA THR A 381 -8.91 -5.12 13.86
C THR A 381 -10.18 -4.32 14.15
N PHE A 382 -11.31 -4.87 13.70
CA PHE A 382 -12.62 -4.27 13.88
C PHE A 382 -13.64 -5.33 14.31
N VAL A 383 -14.62 -4.92 15.11
CA VAL A 383 -15.81 -5.72 15.39
C VAL A 383 -16.89 -5.36 14.40
N SER A 384 -17.33 -6.36 13.63
CA SER A 384 -18.41 -6.19 12.68
C SER A 384 -19.73 -5.77 13.35
N ARG A 385 -20.41 -4.73 12.85
CA ARG A 385 -21.59 -4.16 13.50
C ARG A 385 -22.86 -4.26 12.66
N ASN A 386 -23.99 -4.52 13.31
CA ASN A 386 -25.32 -4.45 12.70
C ASN A 386 -26.13 -3.25 13.20
N ASP A 387 -27.04 -2.75 12.36
CA ASP A 387 -28.02 -1.71 12.66
C ASP A 387 -29.07 -2.15 13.68
N GLU A 388 -29.98 -1.25 14.09
CA GLU A 388 -31.03 -1.56 15.08
C GLU A 388 -31.97 -2.69 14.66
N SER A 389 -32.12 -2.92 13.37
CA SER A 389 -32.90 -4.05 12.85
C SER A 389 -32.19 -5.38 13.10
N GLY A 390 -30.85 -5.34 13.21
CA GLY A 390 -29.91 -6.45 13.31
C GLY A 390 -29.60 -7.11 11.95
N ASN A 391 -30.18 -6.61 10.86
CA ASN A 391 -30.12 -7.21 9.53
C ASN A 391 -29.14 -6.52 8.59
N ALA A 392 -28.80 -5.24 8.83
CA ALA A 392 -27.94 -4.48 7.94
C ALA A 392 -26.59 -4.20 8.60
N ARG A 393 -25.52 -4.47 7.87
CA ARG A 393 -24.17 -4.06 8.28
C ARG A 393 -24.06 -2.54 8.27
N VAL A 394 -23.47 -2.00 9.32
CA VAL A 394 -23.18 -0.56 9.48
C VAL A 394 -21.70 -0.42 9.85
N SER A 395 -21.21 0.83 9.97
CA SER A 395 -19.81 1.09 10.33
C SER A 395 -19.34 0.22 11.49
N ASP A 396 -18.23 -0.48 11.27
CA ASP A 396 -17.66 -1.37 12.27
C ASP A 396 -17.04 -0.61 13.44
N ILE A 397 -16.73 -1.34 14.51
CA ILE A 397 -16.16 -0.80 15.74
C ILE A 397 -14.66 -1.05 15.72
N MET A 398 -13.88 0.02 15.75
CA MET A 398 -12.42 -0.07 15.77
C MET A 398 -11.89 -0.63 17.10
N MET A 399 -10.93 -1.54 17.01
CA MET A 399 -10.14 -2.04 18.12
C MET A 399 -8.72 -1.45 18.08
N GLY A 400 -7.99 -1.56 19.19
CA GLY A 400 -6.66 -1.01 19.40
C GLY A 400 -5.53 -1.98 19.04
N GLU A 401 -5.84 -3.02 18.27
CA GLU A 401 -4.97 -4.18 18.03
C GLU A 401 -4.81 -4.44 16.53
N SER A 402 -3.60 -4.78 16.10
CA SER A 402 -3.35 -5.28 14.72
C SER A 402 -3.49 -6.80 14.61
N ILE A 403 -3.39 -7.51 15.74
CA ILE A 403 -3.72 -8.93 15.84
C ILE A 403 -4.67 -9.09 17.02
N ALA A 404 -5.91 -9.46 16.75
CA ALA A 404 -6.91 -9.67 17.81
C ALA A 404 -7.42 -11.10 17.80
N VAL A 405 -7.58 -11.64 19.00
CA VAL A 405 -8.38 -12.84 19.24
C VAL A 405 -9.79 -12.38 19.58
N LYS A 406 -10.82 -13.10 19.12
CA LYS A 406 -12.23 -12.73 19.31
C LYS A 406 -12.59 -12.40 20.75
N SER A 407 -11.99 -13.07 21.73
CA SER A 407 -12.16 -12.79 23.16
C SER A 407 -11.80 -11.36 23.57
N ASN A 408 -10.90 -10.70 22.85
CA ASN A 408 -10.39 -9.37 23.20
C ASN A 408 -11.47 -8.29 23.08
N GLN A 409 -12.56 -8.58 22.38
CA GLN A 409 -13.74 -7.72 22.32
C GLN A 409 -14.29 -7.35 23.70
N ILE A 410 -14.04 -8.16 24.74
CA ILE A 410 -14.45 -7.85 26.12
C ILE A 410 -13.86 -6.54 26.63
N ALA A 411 -12.65 -6.17 26.16
CA ALA A 411 -12.03 -4.90 26.51
C ALA A 411 -12.81 -3.70 25.96
N TYR A 412 -13.65 -3.89 24.96
CA TYR A 412 -14.33 -2.81 24.26
C TYR A 412 -15.80 -2.68 24.62
N LEU A 413 -16.32 -3.56 25.47
CA LEU A 413 -17.68 -3.47 25.97
C LEU A 413 -17.81 -2.27 26.91
N LEU A 414 -18.92 -1.54 26.77
CA LEU A 414 -19.31 -0.51 27.73
C LEU A 414 -19.49 -1.18 29.11
N PRO A 415 -18.82 -0.69 30.17
CA PRO A 415 -18.97 -1.24 31.51
C PRO A 415 -20.39 -1.13 32.03
N ASP A 416 -20.83 -2.16 32.76
CA ASP A 416 -22.22 -2.31 33.23
C ASP A 416 -22.68 -1.13 34.11
N GLU A 417 -21.77 -0.53 34.88
CA GLU A 417 -22.03 0.63 35.75
C GLU A 417 -22.55 1.88 35.02
N TYR A 418 -22.38 1.96 33.69
CA TYR A 418 -22.89 3.06 32.87
C TYR A 418 -24.23 2.76 32.18
N ILE A 419 -24.78 1.56 32.36
CA ILE A 419 -26.06 1.13 31.79
C ILE A 419 -27.14 1.26 32.88
N ILE A 420 -27.99 2.26 32.78
CA ILE A 420 -29.00 2.58 33.80
C ILE A 420 -30.38 2.07 33.36
N PRO A 421 -31.08 1.26 34.18
CA PRO A 421 -32.44 0.84 33.87
C PRO A 421 -33.44 2.00 33.97
N GLU A 422 -34.36 2.11 33.02
CA GLU A 422 -35.42 3.14 33.03
C GLU A 422 -36.70 2.67 33.76
N ASP A 423 -36.83 1.37 34.03
CA ASP A 423 -37.97 0.74 34.68
C ASP A 423 -37.87 0.70 36.21
N GLY A 424 -36.80 1.28 36.77
CA GLY A 424 -36.62 1.46 38.22
C GLY A 424 -36.13 0.22 38.97
N ARG A 425 -35.68 -0.83 38.27
CA ARG A 425 -34.92 -1.96 38.85
C ARG A 425 -33.53 -1.50 39.34
N ASP A 426 -32.84 -2.33 40.12
CA ASP A 426 -31.55 -1.94 40.70
C ASP A 426 -30.52 -1.72 39.59
N ALA A 427 -29.61 -0.76 39.77
CA ALA A 427 -28.53 -0.51 38.81
C ALA A 427 -27.56 -1.71 38.70
N GLN A 428 -27.59 -2.64 39.66
CA GLN A 428 -26.85 -3.90 39.59
C GLN A 428 -27.54 -4.97 38.71
N ASP A 429 -28.79 -4.76 38.29
CA ASP A 429 -29.55 -5.70 37.46
C ASP A 429 -29.30 -5.50 35.95
N THR A 430 -28.55 -4.48 35.56
CA THR A 430 -28.16 -4.24 34.17
C THR A 430 -26.81 -4.85 33.86
N HIS A 431 -26.67 -5.35 32.64
CA HIS A 431 -25.47 -6.02 32.17
C HIS A 431 -25.28 -5.80 30.67
N ASN A 432 -24.05 -5.93 30.19
CA ASN A 432 -23.73 -5.95 28.77
C ASN A 432 -23.37 -7.38 28.34
N PRO A 433 -24.16 -8.02 27.47
CA PRO A 433 -25.19 -7.46 26.59
C PRO A 433 -26.54 -7.20 27.22
N VAL A 434 -27.27 -6.19 26.72
CA VAL A 434 -28.65 -5.89 27.13
C VAL A 434 -29.64 -6.74 26.32
N ILE A 435 -30.73 -7.20 26.94
CA ILE A 435 -31.81 -7.92 26.22
C ILE A 435 -32.58 -6.93 25.33
N ARG A 436 -32.84 -7.31 24.08
CA ARG A 436 -33.56 -6.43 23.15
C ARG A 436 -34.97 -6.13 23.67
N GLY A 437 -35.27 -4.83 23.81
CA GLY A 437 -36.56 -4.35 24.32
C GLY A 437 -36.53 -3.93 25.79
N GLU A 438 -35.45 -4.21 26.52
CA GLU A 438 -35.22 -3.58 27.81
C GLU A 438 -35.06 -2.07 27.65
N LYS A 439 -35.67 -1.32 28.57
CA LYS A 439 -35.58 0.13 28.59
C LYS A 439 -34.41 0.55 29.46
N ILE A 440 -33.37 1.03 28.82
CA ILE A 440 -32.13 1.48 29.45
C ILE A 440 -31.75 2.86 28.90
N THR A 441 -31.05 3.64 29.71
CA THR A 441 -30.33 4.84 29.32
C THR A 441 -28.85 4.66 29.65
N ILE A 442 -27.96 5.20 28.83
CA ILE A 442 -26.52 5.22 29.12
C ILE A 442 -26.14 6.53 29.82
N ASP A 443 -25.50 6.46 30.99
CA ASP A 443 -24.98 7.64 31.69
C ASP A 443 -23.68 8.13 31.01
N LYS A 444 -23.88 8.90 29.93
CA LYS A 444 -22.79 9.52 29.16
C LYS A 444 -21.92 10.45 30.01
N THR A 445 -22.50 11.12 31.00
CA THR A 445 -21.78 12.10 31.82
C THR A 445 -20.84 11.39 32.77
N ALA A 446 -21.30 10.34 33.45
CA ALA A 446 -20.45 9.51 34.28
C ALA A 446 -19.34 8.83 33.45
N LEU A 447 -19.68 8.27 32.28
CA LEU A 447 -18.72 7.63 31.39
C LEU A 447 -17.60 8.58 30.96
N LEU A 448 -17.95 9.79 30.52
CA LEU A 448 -16.97 10.79 30.07
C LEU A 448 -16.11 11.36 31.22
N ASN A 449 -16.61 11.33 32.46
CA ASN A 449 -15.87 11.76 33.65
C ASN A 449 -14.99 10.66 34.26
N SER A 450 -15.11 9.41 33.78
CA SER A 450 -14.29 8.28 34.22
C SER A 450 -12.87 8.31 33.64
N ASP A 451 -12.00 7.42 34.14
CA ASP A 451 -10.66 7.23 33.58
C ASP A 451 -10.65 6.74 32.12
N ILE A 452 -11.75 6.12 31.67
CA ILE A 452 -11.95 5.66 30.29
C ILE A 452 -12.35 6.83 29.39
N GLY A 453 -13.11 7.80 29.91
CA GLY A 453 -13.71 8.90 29.17
C GLY A 453 -12.71 9.71 28.34
N LYS A 454 -11.45 9.82 28.78
CA LYS A 454 -10.38 10.54 28.08
C LYS A 454 -10.01 9.96 26.71
N TYR A 455 -10.34 8.68 26.45
CA TYR A 455 -10.05 8.00 25.18
C TYR A 455 -11.22 8.09 24.18
N LEU A 456 -12.41 8.48 24.63
CA LEU A 456 -13.65 8.33 23.88
C LEU A 456 -13.96 9.55 23.02
N ASP A 457 -14.75 9.33 21.98
CA ASP A 457 -15.41 10.40 21.23
C ASP A 457 -16.39 11.13 22.18
N SER A 458 -16.16 12.43 22.39
CA SER A 458 -16.94 13.20 23.36
C SER A 458 -18.38 13.46 22.92
N ALA A 459 -18.68 13.39 21.62
CA ALA A 459 -20.03 13.53 21.09
C ALA A 459 -20.79 12.20 21.15
N GLU A 460 -20.11 11.10 20.81
CA GLU A 460 -20.66 9.75 20.79
C GLU A 460 -19.70 8.76 21.46
N PRO A 461 -19.66 8.67 22.80
CA PRO A 461 -18.65 7.86 23.50
C PRO A 461 -18.90 6.34 23.45
N TYR A 462 -20.04 5.91 22.92
CA TYR A 462 -20.40 4.51 22.76
C TYR A 462 -21.20 4.28 21.48
N THR A 463 -21.33 3.02 21.08
CA THR A 463 -22.18 2.58 19.98
C THR A 463 -22.82 1.22 20.25
N ALA A 464 -23.97 0.95 19.63
CA ALA A 464 -24.72 -0.29 19.83
C ALA A 464 -24.52 -1.27 18.66
N ASN A 465 -24.37 -2.55 18.98
CA ASN A 465 -24.32 -3.65 18.01
C ASN A 465 -25.45 -4.64 18.28
N TYR A 466 -26.38 -4.76 17.34
CA TYR A 466 -27.59 -5.55 17.52
C TYR A 466 -27.40 -6.98 16.98
N SER A 467 -27.48 -7.96 17.88
CA SER A 467 -27.39 -9.37 17.53
C SER A 467 -28.76 -9.96 17.19
N ASN A 468 -28.92 -10.36 15.93
CA ASN A 468 -30.15 -10.97 15.43
C ASN A 468 -30.38 -12.41 15.94
N SER A 469 -29.32 -13.20 16.06
CA SER A 469 -29.37 -14.59 16.50
C SER A 469 -29.51 -14.72 18.02
N GLY A 470 -29.08 -13.70 18.77
CA GLY A 470 -29.12 -13.70 20.24
C GLY A 470 -30.31 -12.98 20.86
N GLY A 471 -30.93 -12.01 20.17
CA GLY A 471 -31.94 -11.14 20.80
C GLY A 471 -31.32 -10.16 21.81
N TYR A 472 -30.06 -9.80 21.59
CA TYR A 472 -29.25 -8.98 22.50
C TYR A 472 -28.69 -7.74 21.79
N VAL A 473 -28.42 -6.71 22.56
CA VAL A 473 -27.74 -5.48 22.14
C VAL A 473 -26.45 -5.36 22.95
N PHE A 474 -25.31 -5.38 22.27
CA PHE A 474 -24.03 -5.10 22.90
C PHE A 474 -23.71 -3.62 22.75
N TYR A 475 -23.33 -2.97 23.85
CA TYR A 475 -22.83 -1.59 23.81
C TYR A 475 -21.31 -1.62 23.82
N TYR A 476 -20.68 -0.94 22.87
CA TYR A 476 -19.23 -0.86 22.75
C TYR A 476 -18.77 0.58 22.95
N LEU A 477 -17.58 0.75 23.53
CA LEU A 477 -16.87 2.02 23.59
C LEU A 477 -16.55 2.53 22.19
N LYS A 478 -16.67 3.84 21.96
CA LYS A 478 -16.31 4.49 20.70
C LYS A 478 -15.18 5.48 20.94
N PHE A 479 -14.00 5.18 20.40
CA PHE A 479 -12.79 5.97 20.58
C PHE A 479 -12.78 7.21 19.70
N LYS A 480 -12.07 8.24 20.18
CA LYS A 480 -11.89 9.49 19.46
C LYS A 480 -11.12 9.33 18.14
N ASP A 481 -10.07 8.51 18.18
CA ASP A 481 -9.16 8.25 17.07
C ASP A 481 -8.39 6.95 17.32
N GLU A 482 -7.60 6.55 16.33
CA GLU A 482 -6.88 5.29 16.37
C GLU A 482 -5.79 5.24 17.44
N LYS A 483 -5.19 6.39 17.77
CA LYS A 483 -4.18 6.49 18.82
C LYS A 483 -4.83 6.20 20.18
N ASN A 484 -6.00 6.78 20.45
CA ASN A 484 -6.72 6.55 21.70
C ASN A 484 -7.19 5.10 21.84
N ALA A 485 -7.60 4.44 20.76
CA ALA A 485 -7.91 3.00 20.79
C ALA A 485 -6.68 2.15 21.19
N ASN A 486 -5.51 2.45 20.63
CA ASN A 486 -4.25 1.77 20.97
C ASN A 486 -3.85 2.02 22.44
N GLU A 487 -3.87 3.28 22.87
CA GLU A 487 -3.50 3.66 24.25
C GLU A 487 -4.45 3.05 25.28
N TYR A 488 -5.76 3.06 24.99
CA TYR A 488 -6.76 2.42 25.82
C TYR A 488 -6.47 0.93 25.98
N PHE A 489 -6.33 0.19 24.89
CA PHE A 489 -6.11 -1.26 24.97
C PHE A 489 -4.82 -1.60 25.71
N ARG A 490 -3.74 -0.86 25.44
CA ARG A 490 -2.47 -1.04 26.14
C ARG A 490 -2.62 -0.90 27.64
N ASN A 491 -3.32 0.15 28.09
CA ASN A 491 -3.52 0.41 29.51
C ASN A 491 -4.53 -0.57 30.13
N TYR A 492 -5.60 -0.90 29.40
CA TYR A 492 -6.54 -1.94 29.80
C TYR A 492 -5.79 -3.25 30.05
N TYR A 493 -4.94 -3.68 29.12
CA TYR A 493 -4.15 -4.90 29.23
C TYR A 493 -3.18 -4.90 30.42
N GLN A 494 -2.54 -3.76 30.70
CA GLN A 494 -1.61 -3.62 31.83
C GLN A 494 -2.32 -3.63 33.20
N GLY A 495 -3.63 -3.35 33.24
CA GLY A 495 -4.43 -3.32 34.44
C GLY A 495 -4.29 -2.03 35.25
N SER A 496 -5.11 -1.91 36.29
CA SER A 496 -5.09 -0.81 37.25
C SER A 496 -4.46 -1.26 38.56
N LYS A 497 -3.72 -0.38 39.23
CA LYS A 497 -3.25 -0.62 40.61
C LYS A 497 -4.36 -0.25 41.58
N GLU A 498 -4.73 -1.16 42.48
CA GLU A 498 -5.62 -0.86 43.59
C GLU A 498 -4.90 -0.07 44.70
N GLU A 499 -5.69 0.46 45.64
CA GLU A 499 -5.20 1.25 46.78
C GLU A 499 -4.21 0.50 47.69
N ASP A 500 -4.25 -0.84 47.68
CA ASP A 500 -3.32 -1.71 48.41
C ASP A 500 -2.01 -2.00 47.64
N GLY A 501 -1.90 -1.53 46.39
CA GLY A 501 -0.75 -1.73 45.52
C GLY A 501 -0.78 -3.02 44.68
N GLU A 502 -1.79 -3.88 44.84
CA GLU A 502 -2.02 -5.05 43.98
C GLU A 502 -2.57 -4.57 42.62
N THR A 503 -2.17 -5.22 41.52
CA THR A 503 -2.66 -4.86 40.18
C THR A 503 -3.83 -5.78 39.82
N VAL A 504 -5.03 -5.24 39.59
CA VAL A 504 -6.11 -5.99 38.94
C VAL A 504 -5.73 -6.16 37.47
N SER A 505 -5.22 -7.33 37.17
CA SER A 505 -4.76 -7.72 35.85
C SER A 505 -5.96 -8.06 34.97
N ASN A 506 -6.52 -7.09 34.23
CA ASN A 506 -7.47 -7.40 33.14
C ASN A 506 -6.84 -8.36 32.10
N LYS A 507 -5.51 -8.41 32.05
CA LYS A 507 -4.73 -9.41 31.32
C LYS A 507 -5.13 -10.83 31.69
N ASP A 508 -5.32 -11.17 32.97
CA ASP A 508 -5.64 -12.56 33.37
C ASP A 508 -7.01 -12.97 32.83
N GLN A 509 -7.96 -12.04 32.84
CA GLN A 509 -9.28 -12.22 32.23
C GLN A 509 -9.17 -12.41 30.71
N LEU A 510 -8.40 -11.57 30.01
CA LEU A 510 -8.18 -11.70 28.58
C LEU A 510 -7.49 -13.03 28.21
N ASP A 511 -6.44 -13.39 28.94
CA ASP A 511 -5.69 -14.63 28.75
C ASP A 511 -6.58 -15.86 29.02
N GLU A 512 -7.45 -15.82 30.04
CA GLU A 512 -8.42 -16.88 30.31
C GLU A 512 -9.47 -17.00 29.19
N ARG A 513 -10.04 -15.88 28.74
CA ARG A 513 -11.07 -15.85 27.69
C ARG A 513 -10.53 -16.24 26.32
N ALA A 514 -9.23 -16.07 26.08
CA ALA A 514 -8.55 -16.49 24.85
C ALA A 514 -8.36 -18.02 24.74
N LYS A 515 -8.39 -18.76 25.86
CA LYS A 515 -8.12 -20.22 25.89
C LYS A 515 -8.88 -21.07 24.88
N PRO A 516 -10.18 -20.85 24.63
CA PRO A 516 -10.93 -21.64 23.64
C PRO A 516 -10.51 -21.34 22.20
N TYR A 517 -9.98 -20.13 21.95
CA TYR A 517 -9.62 -19.66 20.61
C TYR A 517 -8.18 -20.00 20.26
N VAL A 518 -7.26 -19.90 21.22
CA VAL A 518 -5.84 -20.16 21.01
C VAL A 518 -5.48 -21.56 21.50
N SER A 519 -4.99 -22.42 20.60
CA SER A 519 -4.60 -23.78 20.93
C SER A 519 -3.54 -23.83 22.04
N THR A 520 -3.52 -24.93 22.79
CA THR A 520 -2.54 -25.24 23.85
C THR A 520 -1.66 -26.45 23.51
N VAL A 521 -1.83 -27.04 22.33
CA VAL A 521 -1.30 -28.39 21.99
C VAL A 521 0.21 -28.40 21.66
N ASP A 522 0.80 -27.28 21.25
CA ASP A 522 2.22 -27.15 20.91
C ASP A 522 2.83 -25.99 21.73
N ASP A 523 4.03 -26.05 22.29
CA ASP A 523 4.56 -24.90 23.08
C ASP A 523 4.88 -23.67 22.20
N THR A 524 4.35 -23.56 20.98
CA THR A 524 4.59 -22.52 19.96
C THR A 524 3.31 -21.85 19.41
N ASN A 525 2.14 -22.11 20.01
CA ASN A 525 0.79 -21.90 19.44
C ASN A 525 0.42 -20.52 18.90
N MET A 526 0.95 -19.46 19.52
CA MET A 526 0.93 -18.07 19.06
C MET A 526 2.14 -17.40 19.72
N LYS A 527 3.35 -17.77 19.29
CA LYS A 527 4.59 -17.16 19.79
C LYS A 527 5.23 -16.36 18.68
N PHE A 528 5.15 -15.06 18.84
CA PHE A 528 5.72 -14.09 17.94
C PHE A 528 7.08 -13.60 18.44
N SER A 529 8.12 -13.73 17.62
CA SER A 529 9.38 -13.01 17.87
C SER A 529 9.18 -11.55 17.49
N SER A 530 9.31 -10.63 18.44
CA SER A 530 8.97 -9.22 18.25
C SER A 530 10.07 -8.37 17.63
N GLU A 531 11.25 -8.95 17.39
CA GLU A 531 12.45 -8.21 16.97
C GLU A 531 12.28 -7.49 15.61
N LEU A 532 11.27 -7.86 14.81
CA LEU A 532 11.07 -7.38 13.42
C LEU A 532 9.61 -6.95 13.12
N PHE A 533 8.86 -6.52 14.14
CA PHE A 533 7.45 -6.12 14.00
C PHE A 533 7.29 -4.63 13.72
N LEU A 534 6.48 -4.28 12.73
CA LEU A 534 5.96 -2.93 12.51
C LEU A 534 4.43 -2.99 12.49
N VAL A 535 3.79 -2.55 13.58
CA VAL A 535 2.35 -2.72 13.79
C VAL A 535 1.68 -1.42 14.19
N ALA A 536 0.53 -1.14 13.56
CA ALA A 536 -0.27 0.06 13.80
C ALA A 536 -1.18 -0.05 15.03
N GLY A 537 -1.39 -1.25 15.56
CA GLY A 537 -2.10 -1.53 16.81
C GLY A 537 -1.30 -2.50 17.68
N ASN A 538 -1.77 -2.69 18.91
CA ASN A 538 -1.13 -3.61 19.85
C ASN A 538 -1.22 -5.07 19.37
N VAL A 539 -0.29 -5.90 19.85
CA VAL A 539 -0.28 -7.35 19.62
C VAL A 539 0.06 -8.06 20.93
N ILE A 540 -0.79 -8.97 21.38
CA ILE A 540 -0.43 -9.90 22.46
C ILE A 540 0.41 -11.02 21.84
N GLN A 541 1.71 -11.03 22.12
CA GLN A 541 2.68 -11.88 21.42
C GLN A 541 2.62 -13.35 21.83
N ASN A 542 2.07 -13.63 23.02
CA ASN A 542 1.93 -14.98 23.59
C ASN A 542 1.02 -14.98 24.84
N TYR A 543 -0.24 -15.42 24.71
CA TYR A 543 -1.21 -15.51 25.82
C TYR A 543 -0.81 -16.49 26.96
N TYR A 544 0.23 -17.32 26.77
CA TYR A 544 0.61 -18.40 27.71
C TYR A 544 2.05 -18.28 28.24
N ALA A 545 2.67 -17.10 28.18
CA ALA A 545 4.06 -16.94 28.64
C ALA A 545 4.21 -17.13 30.17
N ALA A 546 5.11 -18.04 30.59
CA ALA A 546 5.49 -18.17 32.00
C ALA A 546 6.31 -16.95 32.42
N GLY A 547 5.72 -16.08 33.25
CA GLY A 547 6.26 -14.74 33.58
C GLY A 547 5.44 -13.57 33.01
N GLY A 548 4.31 -13.87 32.37
CA GLY A 548 3.36 -12.90 31.82
C GLY A 548 3.51 -12.74 30.31
N SER A 549 2.37 -12.75 29.59
CA SER A 549 2.30 -12.48 28.15
C SER A 549 2.98 -11.15 27.81
N SER A 550 3.89 -11.15 26.83
CA SER A 550 4.51 -9.94 26.33
C SER A 550 3.61 -9.29 25.27
N MET A 551 3.19 -8.05 25.52
CA MET A 551 2.48 -7.25 24.52
C MET A 551 3.50 -6.43 23.72
N GLN A 552 3.38 -6.46 22.40
CA GLN A 552 3.98 -5.46 21.53
C GLN A 552 3.05 -4.26 21.47
N SER A 553 3.54 -3.09 21.86
CA SER A 553 2.84 -1.84 21.57
C SER A 553 3.06 -1.42 20.12
N ASP A 554 2.14 -0.60 19.63
CA ASP A 554 2.21 0.02 18.33
C ASP A 554 3.52 0.80 18.14
N ASN A 555 4.13 0.63 16.97
CA ASN A 555 5.40 1.28 16.59
C ASN A 555 5.38 1.78 15.14
N TYR A 556 4.19 1.88 14.55
CA TYR A 556 3.94 2.46 13.23
C TYR A 556 3.86 3.99 13.27
N PHE A 557 3.91 4.60 14.46
CA PHE A 557 3.75 6.04 14.70
C PHE A 557 5.10 6.71 14.95
N ASN A 558 5.20 7.98 14.58
CA ASN A 558 6.32 8.84 14.95
C ASN A 558 6.19 9.34 16.40
N ASN A 559 7.21 10.05 16.87
CA ASN A 559 7.27 10.58 18.24
C ASN A 559 6.13 11.57 18.59
N ALA A 560 5.42 12.10 17.60
CA ALA A 560 4.25 12.96 17.80
C ALA A 560 2.93 12.17 17.83
N GLY A 561 2.97 10.84 17.72
CA GLY A 561 1.79 9.97 17.68
C GLY A 561 1.04 9.99 16.34
N ASN A 562 1.66 10.46 15.26
CA ASN A 562 1.10 10.39 13.91
C ASN A 562 1.67 9.17 13.18
N PRO A 563 0.93 8.55 12.25
CA PRO A 563 1.49 7.46 11.44
C PRO A 563 2.75 7.92 10.71
N ASN A 564 3.78 7.07 10.65
CA ASN A 564 5.04 7.39 10.02
C ASN A 564 4.85 7.56 8.50
N GLU A 565 5.24 8.71 7.96
CA GLU A 565 5.02 9.07 6.55
C GLU A 565 5.80 8.18 5.58
N GLU A 566 7.00 7.71 5.94
CA GLU A 566 7.77 6.77 5.13
C GLU A 566 7.09 5.39 5.07
N LEU A 567 6.53 4.93 6.20
CA LEU A 567 5.79 3.66 6.23
C LEU A 567 4.48 3.74 5.44
N LEU A 568 3.78 4.89 5.53
CA LEU A 568 2.60 5.16 4.71
C LEU A 568 2.94 5.18 3.21
N ALA A 569 4.05 5.81 2.84
CA ALA A 569 4.54 5.85 1.45
C ALA A 569 4.92 4.46 0.95
N ASP A 570 5.62 3.66 1.76
CA ASP A 570 5.96 2.27 1.42
C ASP A 570 4.69 1.42 1.25
N GLY A 571 3.74 1.51 2.18
CA GLY A 571 2.47 0.79 2.05
C GLY A 571 1.66 1.23 0.82
N ARG A 572 1.68 2.52 0.47
CA ARG A 572 1.06 3.03 -0.76
C ARG A 572 1.72 2.43 -1.99
N LYS A 573 3.06 2.34 -1.99
CA LYS A 573 3.82 1.70 -3.07
C LYS A 573 3.44 0.23 -3.23
N GLN A 574 3.36 -0.54 -2.13
CA GLN A 574 2.92 -1.94 -2.21
C GLN A 574 1.51 -2.06 -2.81
N GLY A 575 0.58 -1.19 -2.41
CA GLY A 575 -0.76 -1.19 -2.97
C GLY A 575 -0.83 -0.77 -4.44
N GLN A 576 0.02 0.16 -4.89
CA GLN A 576 0.13 0.52 -6.30
C GLN A 576 0.75 -0.61 -7.13
N ASP A 577 1.78 -1.28 -6.61
CA ASP A 577 2.39 -2.45 -7.26
C ASP A 577 1.35 -3.57 -7.42
N TYR A 578 0.54 -3.82 -6.39
CA TYR A 578 -0.57 -4.77 -6.47
C TYR A 578 -1.56 -4.43 -7.58
N VAL A 579 -1.98 -3.16 -7.70
CA VAL A 579 -2.87 -2.71 -8.80
C VAL A 579 -2.19 -2.90 -10.16
N GLY A 580 -0.89 -2.61 -10.26
CA GLY A 580 -0.11 -2.87 -11.47
C GLY A 580 -0.17 -4.35 -11.87
N TYR A 581 0.09 -5.25 -10.92
CA TYR A 581 0.01 -6.69 -11.12
C TYR A 581 -1.40 -7.13 -11.53
N GLN A 582 -2.44 -6.57 -10.92
CA GLN A 582 -3.84 -6.87 -11.26
C GLN A 582 -4.22 -6.43 -12.68
N LEU A 583 -3.65 -5.33 -13.19
CA LEU A 583 -3.97 -4.79 -14.51
C LEU A 583 -3.08 -5.33 -15.64
N SER A 584 -1.87 -5.79 -15.31
CA SER A 584 -0.85 -6.04 -16.34
C SER A 584 0.19 -7.10 -16.03
N LEU A 585 0.04 -7.85 -14.93
CA LEU A 585 1.02 -8.84 -14.43
C LEU A 585 2.38 -8.26 -14.02
N LEU A 586 2.49 -6.93 -13.99
CA LEU A 586 3.72 -6.18 -13.70
C LEU A 586 3.44 -5.08 -12.68
N ALA A 587 4.37 -4.84 -11.77
CA ALA A 587 4.25 -3.76 -10.79
C ALA A 587 4.13 -2.37 -11.44
N SER A 588 4.80 -2.16 -12.58
CA SER A 588 4.79 -0.92 -13.35
C SER A 588 3.50 -0.80 -14.19
N GLY A 589 2.42 -0.34 -13.56
CA GLY A 589 1.17 -0.13 -14.30
C GLY A 589 0.13 0.78 -13.65
N ALA A 590 0.21 1.04 -12.35
CA ALA A 590 -0.75 1.86 -11.63
C ALA A 590 -0.17 3.23 -11.28
N THR A 591 -0.67 4.27 -11.94
CA THR A 591 -0.46 5.68 -11.59
C THR A 591 -1.75 6.18 -10.95
N GLY A 592 -1.84 6.15 -9.61
CA GLY A 592 -3.06 6.53 -8.91
C GLY A 592 -3.23 5.86 -7.54
N GLY A 593 -4.49 5.58 -7.19
CA GLY A 593 -4.87 4.97 -5.91
C GLY A 593 -4.33 3.55 -5.75
N MET A 594 -4.28 3.10 -4.49
CA MET A 594 -3.76 1.78 -4.10
C MET A 594 -4.81 0.65 -4.19
N ARG A 595 -5.86 0.85 -5.00
CA ARG A 595 -7.03 -0.02 -5.14
C ARG A 595 -7.40 -0.19 -6.60
N LEU A 596 -7.80 -1.41 -6.96
CA LEU A 596 -8.34 -1.69 -8.26
C LEU A 596 -9.67 -0.92 -8.43
N PRO A 597 -9.82 -0.09 -9.47
CA PRO A 597 -11.09 0.59 -9.74
C PRO A 597 -12.25 -0.41 -9.94
N GLU A 598 -13.48 -0.02 -9.58
CA GLU A 598 -14.64 -0.91 -9.72
C GLU A 598 -14.91 -1.37 -11.16
N ASN A 599 -14.54 -0.54 -12.13
CA ASN A 599 -14.68 -0.77 -13.56
C ASN A 599 -13.36 -1.17 -14.23
N ALA A 600 -12.40 -1.72 -13.47
CA ALA A 600 -11.13 -2.15 -14.02
C ALA A 600 -11.32 -3.27 -15.05
N ASN A 601 -10.64 -3.11 -16.19
CA ASN A 601 -10.69 -4.08 -17.29
C ASN A 601 -10.22 -5.47 -16.84
N ALA A 602 -10.82 -6.50 -17.41
CA ALA A 602 -10.42 -7.89 -17.25
C ALA A 602 -9.10 -8.16 -18.00
N LEU A 603 -8.26 -9.06 -17.47
CA LEU A 603 -6.93 -9.27 -18.07
C LEU A 603 -7.03 -10.11 -19.35
N VAL A 604 -7.74 -11.24 -19.31
CA VAL A 604 -7.88 -12.14 -20.46
C VAL A 604 -8.74 -11.48 -21.53
N ALA A 605 -9.94 -11.00 -21.19
CA ALA A 605 -10.91 -10.53 -22.16
C ALA A 605 -10.63 -9.14 -22.76
N ASP A 606 -9.96 -8.24 -22.02
CA ASP A 606 -9.78 -6.84 -22.46
C ASP A 606 -8.32 -6.51 -22.80
N ARG A 607 -7.34 -7.32 -22.35
CA ARG A 607 -5.92 -7.07 -22.57
C ARG A 607 -5.18 -8.16 -23.34
N LEU A 608 -5.50 -9.44 -23.12
CA LEU A 608 -4.79 -10.54 -23.78
C LEU A 608 -5.47 -10.98 -25.07
N ILE A 609 -6.78 -11.24 -25.04
CA ILE A 609 -7.52 -11.97 -26.09
C ILE A 609 -8.75 -11.20 -26.58
N ASP A 610 -8.82 -10.93 -27.88
CA ASP A 610 -10.00 -10.43 -28.58
C ASP A 610 -10.97 -11.60 -28.89
N PHE A 611 -11.84 -11.90 -27.93
CA PHE A 611 -12.87 -12.93 -28.10
C PHE A 611 -13.89 -12.61 -29.20
N SER A 612 -14.00 -11.37 -29.68
CA SER A 612 -14.86 -11.05 -30.83
C SER A 612 -14.38 -11.71 -32.13
N LYS A 613 -13.10 -12.06 -32.20
CA LYS A 613 -12.48 -12.79 -33.31
C LYS A 613 -12.55 -14.30 -33.16
N LEU A 614 -12.91 -14.81 -31.98
CA LEU A 614 -13.05 -16.23 -31.69
C LEU A 614 -14.51 -16.67 -31.83
N THR A 615 -15.03 -16.79 -33.04
CA THR A 615 -16.42 -17.22 -33.29
C THR A 615 -16.59 -18.74 -33.41
N THR A 616 -15.51 -19.46 -33.68
CA THR A 616 -15.47 -20.93 -33.81
C THR A 616 -14.20 -21.47 -33.19
N VAL A 617 -14.19 -22.76 -32.81
CA VAL A 617 -12.99 -23.43 -32.29
C VAL A 617 -11.82 -23.33 -33.28
N MET A 618 -10.65 -22.97 -32.77
CA MET A 618 -9.39 -22.98 -33.51
C MET A 618 -8.41 -23.96 -32.85
N THR A 619 -7.71 -24.75 -33.67
CA THR A 619 -6.68 -25.67 -33.17
C THR A 619 -5.46 -25.60 -34.07
N LYS A 620 -4.29 -25.34 -33.48
CA LYS A 620 -3.01 -25.35 -34.18
C LYS A 620 -2.05 -26.29 -33.47
N LYS A 621 -1.60 -27.31 -34.18
CA LYS A 621 -0.52 -28.20 -33.70
C LYS A 621 0.81 -27.65 -34.18
N ASP A 622 1.75 -27.49 -33.26
CA ASP A 622 3.14 -27.23 -33.58
C ASP A 622 3.91 -28.55 -33.51
N GLU A 623 4.08 -29.20 -34.66
CA GLU A 623 4.76 -30.49 -34.76
C GLU A 623 6.22 -30.42 -34.29
N LYS A 624 6.88 -29.26 -34.44
CA LYS A 624 8.28 -29.08 -34.06
C LYS A 624 8.47 -29.09 -32.54
N ASN A 625 7.52 -28.52 -31.81
CA ASN A 625 7.57 -28.41 -30.35
C ASN A 625 6.63 -29.39 -29.63
N SER A 626 5.87 -30.17 -30.39
CA SER A 626 4.86 -31.12 -29.92
C SER A 626 3.78 -30.49 -29.01
N GLY A 627 3.52 -29.19 -29.16
CA GLY A 627 2.50 -28.44 -28.42
C GLY A 627 1.26 -28.14 -29.25
N VAL A 628 0.16 -27.81 -28.58
CA VAL A 628 -1.11 -27.45 -29.22
C VAL A 628 -1.57 -26.08 -28.73
N ILE A 629 -2.11 -25.27 -29.62
CA ILE A 629 -2.90 -24.08 -29.28
C ILE A 629 -4.35 -24.45 -29.53
N TYR A 630 -5.18 -24.39 -28.50
CA TYR A 630 -6.60 -24.68 -28.57
C TYR A 630 -7.39 -23.46 -28.08
N ALA A 631 -8.19 -22.86 -28.96
CA ALA A 631 -9.02 -21.71 -28.64
C ALA A 631 -10.51 -22.04 -28.88
N THR A 632 -11.37 -21.78 -27.90
CA THR A 632 -12.82 -22.00 -27.97
C THR A 632 -13.61 -20.79 -27.45
N PRO A 633 -14.74 -20.40 -28.09
CA PRO A 633 -15.61 -19.34 -27.57
C PRO A 633 -16.31 -19.70 -26.26
N GLY A 634 -16.43 -20.98 -25.94
CA GLY A 634 -17.13 -21.48 -24.75
C GLY A 634 -16.18 -22.13 -23.76
N ASP A 635 -16.70 -23.12 -23.04
CA ASP A 635 -15.96 -23.86 -22.01
C ASP A 635 -14.98 -24.87 -22.60
N TYR A 636 -14.00 -25.29 -21.80
CA TYR A 636 -13.06 -26.36 -22.15
C TYR A 636 -12.81 -27.32 -20.97
N VAL A 637 -12.62 -28.61 -21.28
CA VAL A 637 -12.28 -29.63 -20.30
C VAL A 637 -10.88 -30.19 -20.61
N VAL A 638 -9.95 -30.05 -19.67
CA VAL A 638 -8.63 -30.67 -19.72
C VAL A 638 -8.74 -32.12 -19.25
N ASP A 639 -9.13 -33.01 -20.16
CA ASP A 639 -9.38 -34.43 -19.91
C ASP A 639 -8.17 -35.35 -20.18
N GLY A 640 -7.03 -34.77 -20.55
CA GLY A 640 -5.79 -35.48 -20.89
C GLY A 640 -5.60 -35.77 -22.37
N SER A 641 -6.58 -35.43 -23.23
CA SER A 641 -6.43 -35.46 -24.69
C SER A 641 -5.37 -34.45 -25.17
N MET A 642 -5.29 -33.30 -24.49
CA MET A 642 -4.26 -32.28 -24.67
C MET A 642 -3.39 -32.19 -23.42
N LYS A 643 -2.20 -32.77 -23.48
CA LYS A 643 -1.27 -32.81 -22.33
C LYS A 643 -0.41 -31.57 -22.18
N LYS A 644 -0.13 -30.86 -23.28
CA LYS A 644 0.72 -29.66 -23.26
C LYS A 644 0.39 -28.63 -24.33
N GLY A 645 0.45 -27.34 -23.97
CA GLY A 645 0.27 -26.23 -24.91
C GLY A 645 -0.42 -24.99 -24.32
N ILE A 646 -1.20 -24.28 -25.15
CA ILE A 646 -1.96 -23.09 -24.74
C ILE A 646 -3.46 -23.37 -24.92
N ILE A 647 -4.23 -23.20 -23.85
CA ILE A 647 -5.70 -23.27 -23.86
C ILE A 647 -6.24 -21.84 -23.73
N ILE A 648 -7.17 -21.46 -24.62
CA ILE A 648 -7.86 -20.17 -24.62
C ILE A 648 -9.37 -20.44 -24.61
N ALA A 649 -10.05 -20.11 -23.51
CA ALA A 649 -11.48 -20.35 -23.33
C ALA A 649 -12.24 -19.06 -23.09
N GLY A 650 -13.30 -18.83 -23.87
CA GLY A 650 -14.25 -17.73 -23.68
C GLY A 650 -15.24 -17.98 -22.53
N GLY A 651 -15.28 -19.20 -22.01
CA GLY A 651 -16.02 -19.60 -20.82
C GLY A 651 -15.11 -20.19 -19.73
N ASP A 652 -15.63 -21.17 -19.01
CA ASP A 652 -14.95 -21.85 -17.90
C ASP A 652 -13.98 -22.94 -18.38
N VAL A 653 -12.97 -23.25 -17.57
CA VAL A 653 -12.07 -24.38 -17.80
C VAL A 653 -12.15 -25.36 -16.64
N GLU A 654 -12.57 -26.59 -16.93
CA GLU A 654 -12.54 -27.70 -15.99
C GLU A 654 -11.27 -28.53 -16.19
N VAL A 655 -10.50 -28.74 -15.13
CA VAL A 655 -9.23 -29.46 -15.18
C VAL A 655 -9.37 -30.82 -14.50
N GLN A 656 -9.28 -31.88 -15.30
CA GLN A 656 -9.47 -33.27 -14.87
C GLN A 656 -8.20 -34.13 -15.03
N SER A 657 -7.17 -33.62 -15.68
CA SER A 657 -5.89 -34.30 -15.96
C SER A 657 -4.71 -33.35 -15.82
N ASP A 658 -3.52 -33.91 -15.66
CA ASP A 658 -2.25 -33.19 -15.72
C ASP A 658 -2.13 -32.35 -17.00
N PHE A 659 -1.52 -31.19 -16.88
CA PHE A 659 -1.33 -30.25 -17.98
C PHE A 659 -0.02 -29.48 -17.86
N GLU A 660 0.69 -29.33 -18.98
CA GLU A 660 1.92 -28.54 -19.07
C GLU A 660 1.77 -27.39 -20.08
N GLY A 661 1.80 -26.14 -19.62
CA GLY A 661 1.68 -24.97 -20.50
C GLY A 661 0.91 -23.83 -19.85
N LEU A 662 -0.02 -23.22 -20.58
CA LEU A 662 -0.78 -22.05 -20.15
C LEU A 662 -2.29 -22.23 -20.37
N ILE A 663 -3.09 -21.89 -19.37
CA ILE A 663 -4.54 -21.79 -19.45
C ILE A 663 -4.95 -20.32 -19.36
N LEU A 664 -5.61 -19.80 -20.39
CA LEU A 664 -6.26 -18.49 -20.45
C LEU A 664 -7.78 -18.68 -20.45
N ALA A 665 -8.47 -18.18 -19.43
CA ALA A 665 -9.92 -18.32 -19.30
C ALA A 665 -10.58 -16.98 -18.98
N LYS A 666 -11.62 -16.62 -19.73
CA LYS A 666 -12.52 -15.53 -19.34
C LYS A 666 -13.35 -15.94 -18.11
N GLY A 667 -13.74 -17.21 -18.04
CA GLY A 667 -14.46 -17.78 -16.92
C GLY A 667 -13.55 -18.32 -15.82
N LYS A 668 -14.13 -19.14 -14.96
CA LYS A 668 -13.48 -19.80 -13.83
C LYS A 668 -12.60 -20.97 -14.30
N VAL A 669 -11.48 -21.17 -13.62
CA VAL A 669 -10.69 -22.40 -13.74
C VAL A 669 -10.97 -23.28 -12.52
N THR A 670 -11.48 -24.49 -12.72
CA THR A 670 -11.82 -25.41 -11.62
C THR A 670 -11.12 -26.75 -11.80
N THR A 671 -10.41 -27.19 -10.78
CA THR A 671 -9.88 -28.56 -10.72
C THR A 671 -10.87 -29.48 -10.01
N THR A 672 -11.28 -30.56 -10.66
CA THR A 672 -12.35 -31.47 -10.18
C THR A 672 -11.86 -32.89 -9.89
N ARG A 673 -10.58 -33.16 -10.17
CA ARG A 673 -9.89 -34.42 -9.84
C ARG A 673 -8.69 -34.15 -8.94
N SER A 674 -8.20 -35.20 -8.26
CA SER A 674 -7.06 -35.11 -7.34
C SER A 674 -5.79 -35.73 -7.93
N ASN A 675 -4.65 -35.49 -7.28
CA ASN A 675 -3.31 -35.83 -7.76
C ASN A 675 -2.97 -35.22 -9.12
N LEU A 676 -3.53 -34.05 -9.43
CA LEU A 676 -3.21 -33.34 -10.65
C LEU A 676 -1.92 -32.55 -10.49
N ASN A 677 -1.13 -32.51 -11.55
CA ASN A 677 0.07 -31.70 -11.67
C ASN A 677 -0.06 -30.73 -12.85
N LEU A 678 -0.19 -29.45 -12.54
CA LEU A 678 -0.28 -28.36 -13.50
C LEU A 678 1.03 -27.59 -13.50
N LYS A 679 1.69 -27.53 -14.65
CA LYS A 679 3.06 -27.02 -14.76
C LYS A 679 3.20 -26.00 -15.89
N SER A 680 3.65 -24.79 -15.60
CA SER A 680 4.00 -23.82 -16.64
C SER A 680 5.23 -24.28 -17.43
N ASN A 681 5.30 -23.86 -18.69
CA ASN A 681 6.45 -24.14 -19.55
C ASN A 681 6.73 -22.94 -20.45
N MET A 682 7.51 -21.98 -19.93
CA MET A 682 7.88 -20.74 -20.60
C MET A 682 8.43 -20.96 -22.01
N VAL A 683 9.30 -21.96 -22.18
CA VAL A 683 9.92 -22.25 -23.49
C VAL A 683 8.88 -22.76 -24.48
N LEU A 684 7.99 -23.67 -24.07
CA LEU A 684 6.92 -24.17 -24.93
C LEU A 684 5.92 -23.06 -25.27
N VAL A 685 5.43 -22.35 -24.27
CA VAL A 685 4.45 -21.27 -24.43
C VAL A 685 5.02 -20.18 -25.33
N GLY A 686 6.26 -19.73 -25.11
CA GLY A 686 6.91 -18.74 -25.97
C GLY A 686 6.98 -19.16 -27.44
N LYS A 687 7.31 -20.44 -27.72
CA LYS A 687 7.34 -20.95 -29.11
C LYS A 687 5.94 -21.08 -29.73
N LEU A 688 4.93 -21.43 -28.94
CA LEU A 688 3.54 -21.47 -29.39
C LEU A 688 2.99 -20.07 -29.66
N LEU A 689 3.38 -19.07 -28.86
CA LEU A 689 3.08 -17.67 -29.11
C LEU A 689 3.70 -17.18 -30.44
N GLU A 690 4.97 -17.53 -30.74
CA GLU A 690 5.56 -17.25 -32.07
C GLU A 690 4.81 -17.96 -33.22
N THR A 691 4.31 -19.16 -32.96
CA THR A 691 3.46 -19.89 -33.92
C THR A 691 2.13 -19.16 -34.14
N ALA A 692 1.51 -18.65 -33.08
CA ALA A 692 0.29 -17.85 -33.16
C ALA A 692 0.51 -16.54 -33.91
N LYS A 693 1.63 -15.86 -33.65
CA LYS A 693 2.02 -14.61 -34.33
C LYS A 693 2.18 -14.79 -35.85
N SER A 694 2.62 -15.96 -36.27
CA SER A 694 2.84 -16.32 -37.68
C SER A 694 1.59 -16.88 -38.38
N ASP A 695 0.48 -17.08 -37.67
CA ASP A 695 -0.77 -17.63 -38.21
C ASP A 695 -1.83 -16.54 -38.30
N ASP A 696 -2.31 -16.26 -39.52
CA ASP A 696 -3.20 -15.12 -39.79
C ASP A 696 -4.45 -15.08 -38.90
N LYS A 697 -5.01 -16.25 -38.54
CA LYS A 697 -6.23 -16.32 -37.72
C LYS A 697 -5.93 -16.21 -36.23
N LEU A 698 -4.90 -16.90 -35.76
CA LEU A 698 -4.54 -16.85 -34.34
C LEU A 698 -3.95 -15.49 -33.97
N LYS A 699 -3.19 -14.85 -34.88
CA LYS A 699 -2.64 -13.51 -34.66
C LYS A 699 -3.73 -12.51 -34.30
N GLU A 700 -4.87 -12.56 -34.98
CA GLU A 700 -6.01 -11.67 -34.73
C GLU A 700 -6.65 -11.85 -33.35
N LEU A 701 -6.44 -12.99 -32.68
CA LEU A 701 -6.96 -13.22 -31.35
C LEU A 701 -6.20 -12.45 -30.27
N PHE A 702 -4.91 -12.15 -30.46
CA PHE A 702 -4.11 -11.52 -29.40
C PHE A 702 -4.06 -10.01 -29.60
N TYR A 703 -4.54 -9.26 -28.60
CA TYR A 703 -4.43 -7.80 -28.63
C TYR A 703 -2.97 -7.34 -28.73
N GLY A 704 -2.06 -8.05 -28.07
CA GLY A 704 -0.62 -7.77 -28.12
C GLY A 704 0.04 -7.95 -29.50
N TYR A 705 -0.63 -8.54 -30.49
CA TYR A 705 -0.16 -8.64 -31.89
C TYR A 705 -0.90 -7.72 -32.87
N THR A 706 -1.93 -7.02 -32.38
CA THR A 706 -2.78 -6.16 -33.21
C THR A 706 -2.79 -4.71 -32.72
N GLY A 707 -2.30 -4.43 -31.51
CA GLY A 707 -2.31 -3.12 -30.87
C GLY A 707 -3.70 -2.62 -30.47
N ARG A 708 -4.74 -3.47 -30.50
CA ARG A 708 -6.16 -3.09 -30.30
C ARG A 708 -6.67 -3.20 -28.86
N GLY A 709 -5.82 -3.59 -27.92
CA GLY A 709 -6.19 -3.76 -26.51
C GLY A 709 -6.19 -2.45 -25.70
N VAL A 710 -6.72 -2.49 -24.48
CA VAL A 710 -6.69 -1.34 -23.58
C VAL A 710 -5.27 -1.03 -23.10
N GLN A 711 -4.86 0.23 -23.23
CA GLN A 711 -3.55 0.74 -22.80
C GLN A 711 -3.65 1.40 -21.41
N ASN A 712 -2.59 1.28 -20.59
CA ASN A 712 -2.52 2.01 -19.33
C ASN A 712 -2.21 3.50 -19.61
N ALA A 713 -2.74 4.41 -18.79
CA ALA A 713 -2.39 5.83 -18.87
C ALA A 713 -0.98 6.05 -18.28
N THR A 714 -0.03 6.52 -19.09
CA THR A 714 1.31 6.90 -18.63
C THR A 714 1.26 8.28 -17.98
N ASP A 715 1.73 8.40 -16.73
CA ASP A 715 1.80 9.67 -16.03
C ASP A 715 3.12 10.38 -16.36
N PHE A 716 3.04 11.35 -17.28
CA PHE A 716 4.16 12.18 -17.69
C PHE A 716 4.82 12.96 -16.55
N SER A 717 4.10 13.23 -15.45
CA SER A 717 4.68 13.94 -14.29
C SER A 717 5.79 13.15 -13.61
N SER A 718 5.76 11.81 -13.72
CA SER A 718 6.81 10.91 -13.22
C SER A 718 8.03 10.83 -14.14
N CYS A 719 7.92 11.33 -15.37
CA CYS A 719 8.99 11.31 -16.37
C CYS A 719 9.90 12.53 -16.31
N ILE A 720 9.60 13.54 -15.48
CA ILE A 720 10.45 14.73 -15.29
C ILE A 720 10.99 14.78 -13.86
N SER A 721 12.30 14.97 -13.71
CA SER A 721 12.96 15.06 -12.40
C SER A 721 13.99 16.17 -12.35
N TYR A 722 14.17 16.74 -11.16
CA TYR A 722 15.22 17.70 -10.84
C TYR A 722 16.53 16.97 -10.54
N GLU A 723 17.62 17.40 -11.16
CA GLU A 723 18.99 16.98 -10.90
C GLU A 723 19.83 18.20 -10.47
N ASN A 724 20.89 17.97 -9.67
CA ASN A 724 21.85 18.99 -9.24
C ASN A 724 21.19 20.27 -8.69
N TRP A 725 20.12 20.11 -7.91
CA TRP A 725 19.37 21.23 -7.37
C TRP A 725 20.16 21.95 -6.27
N GLU A 726 20.37 23.25 -6.45
CA GLU A 726 21.10 24.12 -5.53
C GLU A 726 20.34 25.43 -5.30
N LYS A 727 20.13 25.78 -4.03
CA LYS A 727 19.59 27.08 -3.60
C LYS A 727 20.71 28.09 -3.39
N ASN A 728 20.52 29.30 -3.89
CA ASN A 728 21.43 30.44 -3.70
C ASN A 728 22.87 30.15 -4.13
N SER A 729 23.05 29.46 -5.27
CA SER A 729 24.34 29.34 -5.93
C SER A 729 24.69 30.68 -6.57
N TYR A 730 25.73 31.35 -6.08
CA TYR A 730 26.20 32.67 -6.55
C TYR A 730 27.26 32.59 -7.64
#